data_AF-A0A9D3NAD5-F1
#
_entry.id   AF-A0A9D3NAD5-F1
#
_cell.length_a   1.000
_cell.length_b   1.000
_cell.length_c   1.000
_cell.angle_alpha   90.00
_cell.angle_beta   90.00
_cell.angle_gamma   90.00
#
_symmetry.space_group_name_H-M   'P 1'
#
loop_
_entity.id
_entity.type
_entity.pdbx_description
1 polymer ?
#
loop_
_entity_poly.entity_id
_entity_poly.type
_entity_poly.pdbx_seq_one_letter_code
_entity_poly.pdbx_strand_id
1 'polypeptide(L)'
;MDIRPLLVILSVCGQMQAITVDTDYGGLPLQIERFQGEPTLFTLRNRMASSWSWMVSNQNCSAKCNCAIQWPTALYCDHKGLEQFPESLPSRTQYLFLQGNTISGFSSTAFANTTNLRWLILDQNQLLSEKLDGSSLINLTQLVNLFMNHNNLTEVPSGLPGGLKQLRLAYNQIEKIGPGAFENLENLTLLLLQGNRLKTIGETDFKGLSLLNLLDLSQNLLETFPKHLPPSVQQLYLSHNALTGIAEDSLQGFNSLCYLRLRNNRLKNDGLAPGVFNVTSLVELDLSFNQLTEIPVVPTTLQYLYLEVNQIGEGSTNSRTMKAELGYCSLLLLLLTIDVWGQQPRPRPRPKPPTTKKPSTTKKPPKKELEPKEPTDFPPVIYGPPSSFPDCPRECMCHSSYPNALYCESRNLRKVPVIPSRTHYLYLQNNYIDSVTADSFNNATELKWIHLGNNRIRSIEKQVFEKLPNLLHLYAQRNLLKEIPNNLPAGLEQLRLSRNQISKIAPGAFNKMEHLALLDLHHNKISDSNLAKNLFKDLKNLIQLNLAHNILRKMPPNIPNNIAQLFLDRNNIEEIPQDYFKDFRNLAFVRLNYNHLTDKGLPKMIFNISTLLDLHLAHNNLTTVPLFNLHLEHLHLNNNNIESINGTEICPLTPSVDVYDPDSVPKLRYLRLDGNHLTPPIPLDVIMCFRHLHSIVI
;
A
#
# COMPACT_ATOMS: atom_id res chain seq x y z
N MET A 1 5.02 19.99 -26.84
CA MET A 1 3.94 19.07 -26.43
C MET A 1 4.55 18.09 -25.47
N ASP A 2 4.24 18.26 -24.19
CA ASP A 2 5.02 17.67 -23.10
C ASP A 2 4.67 16.20 -22.86
N ILE A 3 5.70 15.36 -22.89
CA ILE A 3 5.60 13.92 -22.63
C ILE A 3 6.09 13.69 -21.20
N ARG A 4 5.17 13.33 -20.30
CA ARG A 4 5.50 12.82 -18.96
C ARG A 4 6.00 11.37 -19.06
N PRO A 5 6.97 10.94 -18.24
CA PRO A 5 7.54 9.61 -18.33
C PRO A 5 6.64 8.54 -17.71
N LEU A 6 6.52 7.44 -18.42
CA LEU A 6 5.86 6.22 -17.99
C LEU A 6 6.92 5.33 -17.30
N LEU A 7 6.76 5.04 -16.00
CA LEU A 7 7.75 4.26 -15.24
C LEU A 7 7.60 2.77 -15.54
N VAL A 8 8.45 2.22 -16.41
CA VAL A 8 8.44 0.79 -16.77
C VAL A 8 9.44 -0.01 -15.91
N ILE A 9 8.94 -0.96 -15.13
CA ILE A 9 9.76 -1.79 -14.23
C ILE A 9 9.89 -3.20 -14.79
N LEU A 10 11.10 -3.58 -15.18
CA LEU A 10 11.46 -4.91 -15.69
C LEU A 10 12.58 -5.50 -14.81
N SER A 11 12.30 -6.61 -14.11
CA SER A 11 13.32 -7.37 -13.38
C SER A 11 13.30 -8.84 -13.78
N VAL A 12 14.47 -9.48 -13.71
CA VAL A 12 14.69 -10.90 -14.06
C VAL A 12 14.94 -11.68 -12.77
N CYS A 13 14.30 -12.85 -12.67
CA CYS A 13 14.10 -13.54 -11.40
C CYS A 13 15.37 -14.16 -10.80
N GLY A 14 15.59 -13.90 -9.51
CA GLY A 14 16.38 -14.75 -8.60
C GLY A 14 15.47 -15.17 -7.45
N GLN A 15 15.51 -16.45 -7.05
CA GLN A 15 14.53 -17.04 -6.13
C GLN A 15 14.40 -16.28 -4.80
N MET A 16 13.26 -15.61 -4.59
CA MET A 16 12.89 -15.10 -3.27
C MET A 16 12.19 -16.18 -2.47
N GLN A 17 12.67 -16.42 -1.24
CA GLN A 17 11.88 -17.06 -0.19
C GLN A 17 10.63 -16.21 0.07
N ALA A 18 9.50 -16.86 0.35
CA ALA A 18 8.22 -16.19 0.56
C ALA A 18 8.30 -15.24 1.76
N ILE A 19 8.35 -13.93 1.48
CA ILE A 19 8.13 -12.90 2.50
C ILE A 19 6.63 -12.85 2.73
N THR A 20 6.20 -13.32 3.90
CA THR A 20 4.82 -13.12 4.37
C THR A 20 4.59 -11.62 4.55
N VAL A 21 3.77 -11.03 3.69
CA VAL A 21 3.24 -9.68 3.87
C VAL A 21 2.16 -9.77 4.95
N ASP A 22 2.22 -8.90 5.96
CA ASP A 22 1.12 -8.77 6.93
C ASP A 22 -0.14 -8.26 6.20
N THR A 23 -1.08 -9.17 5.98
CA THR A 23 -2.42 -8.91 5.45
C THR A 23 -3.46 -8.97 6.58
N ASP A 24 -4.52 -8.15 6.51
CA ASP A 24 -5.71 -8.43 7.32
C ASP A 24 -6.32 -9.80 6.86
N TYR A 25 -7.10 -10.45 7.73
CA TYR A 25 -7.87 -11.64 7.42
C TYR A 25 -8.76 -11.37 6.20
N GLY A 26 -8.43 -12.00 5.07
CA GLY A 26 -9.01 -11.71 3.75
C GLY A 26 -7.97 -11.34 2.68
N GLY A 27 -6.71 -11.11 3.04
CA GLY A 27 -5.60 -10.98 2.08
C GLY A 27 -5.39 -9.58 1.50
N LEU A 28 -6.07 -8.56 2.02
CA LEU A 28 -5.76 -7.16 1.69
C LEU A 28 -4.45 -6.74 2.41
N PRO A 29 -3.46 -6.18 1.69
CA PRO A 29 -2.33 -5.51 2.32
C PRO A 29 -2.83 -4.34 3.19
N LEU A 30 -2.27 -4.17 4.40
CA LEU A 30 -2.64 -3.14 5.40
C LEU A 30 -2.51 -1.67 4.93
N GLN A 31 -2.10 -1.44 3.69
CA GLN A 31 -2.08 -0.14 3.02
C GLN A 31 -3.41 0.19 2.31
N ILE A 32 -4.20 -0.82 1.91
CA ILE A 32 -5.42 -0.61 1.10
C ILE A 32 -6.61 -0.19 1.97
N GLU A 33 -6.82 -0.80 3.14
CA GLU A 33 -7.91 -0.40 4.05
C GLU A 33 -7.76 1.05 4.57
N ARG A 34 -6.58 1.67 4.42
CA ARG A 34 -6.34 3.09 4.75
C ARG A 34 -6.92 4.07 3.73
N PHE A 35 -7.32 3.62 2.54
CA PHE A 35 -7.90 4.50 1.50
C PHE A 35 -9.42 4.68 1.62
N GLN A 36 -10.12 3.85 2.42
CA GLN A 36 -11.59 3.88 2.50
C GLN A 36 -12.16 4.46 3.81
N GLY A 37 -11.33 4.74 4.81
CA GLY A 37 -11.77 5.35 6.08
C GLY A 37 -12.64 4.44 6.98
N GLU A 38 -12.76 3.15 6.65
CA GLU A 38 -13.55 2.18 7.41
C GLU A 38 -12.65 1.40 8.40
N PRO A 39 -13.13 1.08 9.62
CA PRO A 39 -12.35 0.36 10.60
C PRO A 39 -12.07 -1.10 10.20
N THR A 40 -10.77 -1.45 10.13
CA THR A 40 -10.25 -2.81 9.87
C THR A 40 -10.79 -3.82 10.90
N LEU A 41 -11.04 -5.08 10.51
CA LEU A 41 -11.59 -6.10 11.44
C LEU A 41 -10.70 -6.30 12.68
N PHE A 42 -9.38 -6.10 12.54
CA PHE A 42 -8.41 -6.11 13.65
C PHE A 42 -8.70 -5.10 14.77
N THR A 43 -9.40 -3.99 14.52
CA THR A 43 -9.73 -2.98 15.55
C THR A 43 -10.83 -3.43 16.51
N LEU A 44 -11.54 -4.51 16.19
CA LEU A 44 -12.54 -5.11 17.08
C LEU A 44 -11.99 -6.31 17.86
N ARG A 45 -11.08 -7.11 17.27
CA ARG A 45 -10.52 -8.30 17.94
C ARG A 45 -9.58 -7.96 19.10
N ASN A 46 -8.82 -6.86 19.02
CA ASN A 46 -7.94 -6.42 20.11
C ASN A 46 -8.67 -5.83 21.34
N ARG A 47 -10.03 -5.84 21.37
CA ARG A 47 -10.82 -5.39 22.53
C ARG A 47 -11.01 -6.45 23.64
N MET A 48 -10.44 -7.65 23.52
CA MET A 48 -10.56 -8.69 24.57
C MET A 48 -9.22 -9.07 25.17
N ALA A 49 -8.79 -8.30 26.19
CA ALA A 49 -7.92 -8.86 27.22
C ALA A 49 -8.67 -9.93 28.00
N SER A 50 -8.00 -11.03 28.35
CA SER A 50 -8.59 -12.24 28.96
C SER A 50 -9.03 -12.09 30.43
N SER A 51 -9.25 -10.86 30.89
CA SER A 51 -9.40 -10.50 32.31
C SER A 51 -10.72 -9.79 32.67
N TRP A 52 -11.61 -9.54 31.70
CA TRP A 52 -12.85 -8.79 31.94
C TRP A 52 -14.04 -9.73 32.10
N SER A 53 -14.50 -9.86 33.34
CA SER A 53 -15.55 -10.79 33.75
C SER A 53 -16.86 -10.57 33.01
N TRP A 54 -17.42 -11.66 32.48
CA TRP A 54 -18.74 -11.69 31.85
C TRP A 54 -19.85 -11.49 32.90
N MET A 55 -20.10 -10.23 33.29
CA MET A 55 -21.22 -9.91 34.18
C MET A 55 -22.53 -10.28 33.50
N VAL A 56 -23.31 -11.13 34.19
CA VAL A 56 -24.59 -11.66 33.69
C VAL A 56 -25.53 -10.50 33.42
N SER A 57 -25.83 -10.26 32.15
CA SER A 57 -26.85 -9.30 31.75
C SER A 57 -28.23 -9.83 32.14
N ASN A 58 -29.02 -9.01 32.83
CA ASN A 58 -30.42 -9.31 33.15
C ASN A 58 -31.37 -9.04 31.95
N GLN A 59 -30.82 -8.89 30.74
CA GLN A 59 -31.56 -8.75 29.49
C GLN A 59 -31.44 -10.00 28.64
N ASN A 60 -32.50 -10.29 27.89
CA ASN A 60 -32.59 -11.43 26.97
C ASN A 60 -31.35 -11.46 26.03
N CYS A 61 -30.48 -12.44 26.25
CA CYS A 61 -29.22 -12.69 25.57
C CYS A 61 -29.17 -14.19 25.26
N SER A 62 -28.75 -14.58 24.05
CA SER A 62 -28.66 -16.00 23.70
C SER A 62 -27.62 -16.69 24.57
N ALA A 63 -27.98 -17.81 25.21
CA ALA A 63 -27.10 -18.54 26.14
C ALA A 63 -25.79 -19.05 25.51
N LYS A 64 -25.69 -19.04 24.17
CA LYS A 64 -24.49 -19.44 23.41
C LYS A 64 -23.57 -18.27 23.04
N CYS A 65 -23.95 -17.02 23.34
CA CYS A 65 -23.23 -15.81 22.92
C CYS A 65 -22.98 -14.84 24.08
N ASN A 66 -21.96 -14.00 23.94
CA ASN A 66 -21.64 -12.95 24.89
C ASN A 66 -22.34 -11.64 24.49
N CYS A 67 -23.13 -11.06 25.39
CA CYS A 67 -23.66 -9.69 25.27
C CYS A 67 -22.87 -8.75 26.19
N ALA A 68 -22.23 -7.71 25.65
CA ALA A 68 -21.59 -6.70 26.46
C ALA A 68 -22.61 -5.66 26.94
N ILE A 69 -22.65 -5.34 28.23
CA ILE A 69 -23.57 -4.34 28.81
C ILE A 69 -23.37 -2.96 28.15
N GLN A 70 -22.12 -2.62 27.79
CA GLN A 70 -21.74 -1.38 27.11
C GLN A 70 -22.14 -1.32 25.63
N TRP A 71 -22.41 -2.47 25.00
CA TRP A 71 -22.74 -2.58 23.57
C TRP A 71 -23.98 -3.47 23.40
N PRO A 72 -25.17 -3.04 23.87
CA PRO A 72 -26.36 -3.89 23.93
C PRO A 72 -26.89 -4.32 22.55
N THR A 73 -26.46 -3.65 21.47
CA THR A 73 -26.78 -3.96 20.07
C THR A 73 -25.74 -4.86 19.39
N ALA A 74 -24.62 -5.18 20.05
CA ALA A 74 -23.60 -6.08 19.53
C ALA A 74 -23.67 -7.46 20.20
N LEU A 75 -23.60 -8.52 19.40
CA LEU A 75 -23.65 -9.90 19.87
C LEU A 75 -22.38 -10.64 19.44
N TYR A 76 -21.61 -11.12 20.42
CA TYR A 76 -20.34 -11.79 20.23
C TYR A 76 -20.50 -13.31 20.41
N CYS A 77 -20.65 -14.00 19.29
CA CYS A 77 -20.80 -15.45 19.21
C CYS A 77 -19.54 -16.12 18.60
N ASP A 78 -18.46 -15.37 18.40
CA ASP A 78 -17.26 -15.82 17.70
C ASP A 78 -16.36 -16.73 18.55
N HIS A 79 -15.67 -17.66 17.90
CA HIS A 79 -14.75 -18.62 18.54
C HIS A 79 -15.40 -19.44 19.68
N LYS A 80 -16.70 -19.73 19.59
CA LYS A 80 -17.47 -20.49 20.60
C LYS A 80 -17.67 -21.97 20.27
N GLY A 81 -17.23 -22.44 19.09
CA GLY A 81 -17.44 -23.80 18.62
C GLY A 81 -18.88 -24.08 18.17
N LEU A 82 -19.55 -23.07 17.61
CA LEU A 82 -20.94 -23.21 17.15
C LEU A 82 -21.02 -24.00 15.83
N GLU A 83 -21.65 -25.17 15.85
CA GLU A 83 -21.92 -25.99 14.65
C GLU A 83 -23.16 -25.54 13.86
N GLN A 84 -24.06 -24.81 14.54
CA GLN A 84 -25.33 -24.32 14.01
C GLN A 84 -25.46 -22.83 14.28
N PHE A 85 -26.15 -22.13 13.38
CA PHE A 85 -26.47 -20.72 13.55
C PHE A 85 -27.33 -20.52 14.82
N PRO A 86 -27.05 -19.52 15.67
CA PRO A 86 -27.83 -19.29 16.88
C PRO A 86 -29.24 -18.75 16.56
N GLU A 87 -30.26 -19.58 16.76
CA GLU A 87 -31.67 -19.16 16.66
C GLU A 87 -32.06 -18.16 17.77
N SER A 88 -33.17 -17.45 17.56
CA SER A 88 -33.75 -16.47 18.50
C SER A 88 -32.83 -15.30 18.89
N LEU A 89 -32.20 -14.67 17.90
CA LEU A 89 -31.39 -13.47 18.11
C LEU A 89 -32.22 -12.29 18.68
N PRO A 90 -31.68 -11.46 19.61
CA PRO A 90 -32.40 -10.32 20.18
C PRO A 90 -32.67 -9.24 19.13
N SER A 91 -33.89 -8.71 19.05
CA SER A 91 -34.32 -7.76 18.00
C SER A 91 -33.58 -6.41 17.95
N ARG A 92 -32.89 -6.06 19.03
CA ARG A 92 -31.97 -4.90 19.12
C ARG A 92 -30.61 -5.11 18.43
N THR A 93 -30.31 -6.31 17.92
CA THR A 93 -28.98 -6.63 17.38
C THR A 93 -28.74 -5.88 16.06
N GLN A 94 -27.64 -5.13 16.00
CA GLN A 94 -27.15 -4.41 14.83
C GLN A 94 -25.79 -4.94 14.34
N TYR A 95 -25.00 -5.55 15.24
CA TYR A 95 -23.66 -6.09 14.93
C TYR A 95 -23.59 -7.54 15.40
N LEU A 96 -23.37 -8.48 14.48
CA LEU A 96 -23.31 -9.91 14.77
C LEU A 96 -21.97 -10.50 14.36
N PHE A 97 -21.23 -11.00 15.35
CA PHE A 97 -19.91 -11.62 15.19
C PHE A 97 -20.03 -13.13 15.39
N LEU A 98 -19.81 -13.91 14.34
CA LEU A 98 -19.91 -15.37 14.31
C LEU A 98 -18.65 -16.05 13.77
N GLN A 99 -17.56 -15.29 13.58
CA GLN A 99 -16.33 -15.80 12.97
C GLN A 99 -15.64 -16.91 13.79
N GLY A 100 -14.87 -17.77 13.12
CA GLY A 100 -14.06 -18.81 13.79
C GLY A 100 -14.90 -19.89 14.48
N ASN A 101 -16.03 -20.27 13.89
CA ASN A 101 -16.92 -21.34 14.35
C ASN A 101 -17.01 -22.46 13.29
N THR A 102 -17.90 -23.42 13.47
CA THR A 102 -18.13 -24.56 12.55
C THR A 102 -19.53 -24.50 11.92
N ILE A 103 -20.09 -23.30 11.77
CA ILE A 103 -21.46 -23.11 11.27
C ILE A 103 -21.51 -23.50 9.79
N SER A 104 -22.44 -24.39 9.43
CA SER A 104 -22.59 -24.87 8.06
C SER A 104 -23.71 -24.20 7.23
N GLY A 105 -24.59 -23.42 7.87
CA GLY A 105 -25.64 -22.65 7.19
C GLY A 105 -26.66 -22.04 8.16
N PHE A 106 -27.71 -21.43 7.61
CA PHE A 106 -28.81 -20.81 8.36
C PHE A 106 -30.15 -20.87 7.60
N SER A 107 -31.26 -20.95 8.35
CA SER A 107 -32.62 -21.09 7.82
C SER A 107 -33.27 -19.75 7.44
N SER A 108 -34.39 -19.79 6.71
CA SER A 108 -35.24 -18.62 6.40
C SER A 108 -35.61 -17.77 7.63
N THR A 109 -35.77 -18.40 8.80
CA THR A 109 -36.17 -17.74 10.05
C THR A 109 -35.01 -17.18 10.87
N ALA A 110 -33.76 -17.43 10.49
CA ALA A 110 -32.56 -17.10 11.26
C ALA A 110 -32.47 -15.62 11.67
N PHE A 111 -32.93 -14.72 10.80
CA PHE A 111 -32.92 -13.27 11.02
C PHE A 111 -34.32 -12.64 11.22
N ALA A 112 -35.38 -13.45 11.38
CA ALA A 112 -36.77 -12.97 11.39
C ALA A 112 -37.04 -11.85 12.43
N ASN A 113 -36.31 -11.87 13.55
CA ASN A 113 -36.43 -10.87 14.61
C ASN A 113 -35.37 -9.75 14.52
N THR A 114 -34.36 -9.84 13.65
CA THR A 114 -33.18 -8.96 13.61
C THR A 114 -32.98 -8.28 12.26
N THR A 115 -34.01 -7.60 11.77
CA THR A 115 -33.99 -6.85 10.51
C THR A 115 -33.11 -5.59 10.56
N ASN A 116 -32.76 -5.10 11.75
CA ASN A 116 -31.90 -3.92 11.97
C ASN A 116 -30.38 -4.22 11.91
N LEU A 117 -29.97 -5.41 11.47
CA LEU A 117 -28.56 -5.75 11.31
C LEU A 117 -27.88 -4.81 10.32
N ARG A 118 -26.75 -4.23 10.75
CA ARG A 118 -25.83 -3.42 9.95
C ARG A 118 -24.60 -4.22 9.53
N TRP A 119 -24.07 -5.04 10.42
CA TRP A 119 -22.87 -5.84 10.20
C TRP A 119 -23.14 -7.31 10.53
N LEU A 120 -22.76 -8.20 9.61
CA LEU A 120 -22.83 -9.65 9.77
C LEU A 120 -21.47 -10.28 9.39
N ILE A 121 -20.76 -10.81 10.38
CA ILE A 121 -19.41 -11.36 10.22
C ILE A 121 -19.45 -12.88 10.42
N LEU A 122 -19.23 -13.64 9.35
CA LEU A 122 -19.29 -15.10 9.28
C LEU A 122 -17.97 -15.72 8.81
N ASP A 123 -16.89 -14.95 8.74
CA ASP A 123 -15.57 -15.39 8.31
C ASP A 123 -15.05 -16.63 9.05
N GLN A 124 -14.31 -17.52 8.38
CA GLN A 124 -13.76 -18.76 8.99
C GLN A 124 -14.87 -19.61 9.63
N ASN A 125 -15.80 -20.05 8.81
CA ASN A 125 -16.85 -21.03 9.15
C ASN A 125 -16.85 -22.16 8.09
N GLN A 126 -17.88 -23.00 8.09
CA GLN A 126 -18.05 -24.10 7.14
C GLN A 126 -19.30 -23.92 6.28
N LEU A 127 -19.68 -22.67 5.97
CA LEU A 127 -20.92 -22.36 5.26
C LEU A 127 -20.96 -23.03 3.88
N LEU A 128 -22.09 -23.69 3.60
CA LEU A 128 -22.38 -24.39 2.35
C LEU A 128 -23.53 -23.68 1.63
N SER A 129 -23.39 -23.43 0.32
CA SER A 129 -24.37 -22.65 -0.45
C SER A 129 -25.78 -23.26 -0.42
N GLU A 130 -25.90 -24.60 -0.43
CA GLU A 130 -27.17 -25.32 -0.34
C GLU A 130 -27.84 -25.26 1.05
N LYS A 131 -27.14 -24.74 2.06
CA LYS A 131 -27.65 -24.50 3.43
C LYS A 131 -27.85 -23.02 3.74
N LEU A 132 -27.75 -22.13 2.74
CA LEU A 132 -28.05 -20.72 2.88
C LEU A 132 -29.41 -20.42 2.23
N ASP A 133 -30.42 -20.12 3.05
CA ASP A 133 -31.69 -19.62 2.53
C ASP A 133 -31.60 -18.12 2.23
N GLY A 134 -31.49 -17.76 0.95
CA GLY A 134 -31.40 -16.36 0.49
C GLY A 134 -32.60 -15.49 0.88
N SER A 135 -33.77 -16.08 1.18
CA SER A 135 -34.93 -15.33 1.68
C SER A 135 -34.73 -14.73 3.08
N SER A 136 -33.73 -15.23 3.84
CA SER A 136 -33.39 -14.69 5.15
C SER A 136 -32.58 -13.39 5.08
N LEU A 137 -31.81 -13.17 3.99
CA LEU A 137 -30.93 -12.01 3.81
C LEU A 137 -31.66 -10.79 3.22
N ILE A 138 -32.66 -11.01 2.36
CA ILE A 138 -33.34 -9.96 1.60
C ILE A 138 -34.02 -8.90 2.50
N ASN A 139 -34.47 -9.32 3.68
CA ASN A 139 -35.14 -8.46 4.67
C ASN A 139 -34.18 -7.62 5.51
N LEU A 140 -32.86 -7.80 5.37
CA LEU A 140 -31.84 -7.06 6.11
C LEU A 140 -31.52 -5.72 5.42
N THR A 141 -32.53 -4.87 5.26
CA THR A 141 -32.43 -3.60 4.49
C THR A 141 -31.45 -2.59 5.07
N GLN A 142 -31.04 -2.75 6.33
CA GLN A 142 -30.03 -1.93 7.02
C GLN A 142 -28.61 -2.49 6.93
N LEU A 143 -28.41 -3.66 6.28
CA LEU A 143 -27.13 -4.35 6.25
C LEU A 143 -26.14 -3.62 5.32
N VAL A 144 -25.03 -3.16 5.90
CA VAL A 144 -23.97 -2.40 5.21
C VAL A 144 -22.79 -3.30 4.88
N ASN A 145 -22.38 -4.15 5.83
CA ASN A 145 -21.17 -4.98 5.73
C ASN A 145 -21.53 -6.46 5.95
N LEU A 146 -21.24 -7.30 4.95
CA LEU A 146 -21.46 -8.75 4.99
C LEU A 146 -20.17 -9.49 4.61
N PHE A 147 -19.56 -10.16 5.58
CA PHE A 147 -18.29 -10.88 5.39
C PHE A 147 -18.51 -12.39 5.61
N MET A 148 -18.16 -13.20 4.61
CA MET A 148 -18.18 -14.67 4.64
C MET A 148 -16.87 -15.25 4.06
N ASN A 149 -15.72 -14.63 4.34
CA ASN A 149 -14.43 -15.10 3.85
C ASN A 149 -14.05 -16.46 4.46
N HIS A 150 -13.19 -17.23 3.79
CA HIS A 150 -12.69 -18.53 4.30
C HIS A 150 -13.84 -19.46 4.73
N ASN A 151 -14.75 -19.72 3.80
CA ASN A 151 -15.91 -20.62 3.96
C ASN A 151 -15.94 -21.64 2.81
N ASN A 152 -17.00 -22.43 2.68
CA ASN A 152 -17.13 -23.49 1.68
C ASN A 152 -18.23 -23.21 0.63
N LEU A 153 -18.48 -21.93 0.32
CA LEU A 153 -19.50 -21.51 -0.65
C LEU A 153 -19.08 -21.87 -2.08
N THR A 154 -20.01 -22.44 -2.85
CA THR A 154 -19.81 -22.85 -4.27
C THR A 154 -20.49 -21.91 -5.26
N GLU A 155 -21.40 -21.07 -4.78
CA GLU A 155 -22.12 -20.03 -5.51
C GLU A 155 -22.30 -18.80 -4.61
N VAL A 156 -22.34 -17.61 -5.21
CA VAL A 156 -22.68 -16.36 -4.52
C VAL A 156 -24.08 -16.48 -3.89
N PRO A 157 -24.27 -16.15 -2.61
CA PRO A 157 -25.59 -16.21 -1.98
C PRO A 157 -26.64 -15.37 -2.73
N SER A 158 -27.83 -15.93 -2.95
CA SER A 158 -28.96 -15.21 -3.53
C SER A 158 -29.66 -14.34 -2.48
N GLY A 159 -30.46 -13.35 -2.93
CA GLY A 159 -31.24 -12.50 -2.03
C GLY A 159 -30.42 -11.50 -1.20
N LEU A 160 -29.24 -11.08 -1.68
CA LEU A 160 -28.41 -10.07 -1.01
C LEU A 160 -29.15 -8.72 -0.92
N PRO A 161 -29.15 -8.03 0.24
CA PRO A 161 -29.90 -6.80 0.44
C PRO A 161 -29.19 -5.57 -0.18
N GLY A 162 -29.96 -4.71 -0.85
CA GLY A 162 -29.46 -3.52 -1.57
C GLY A 162 -28.84 -2.40 -0.72
N GLY A 163 -28.86 -2.52 0.60
CA GLY A 163 -28.16 -1.60 1.52
C GLY A 163 -26.64 -1.83 1.61
N LEU A 164 -26.14 -2.95 1.07
CA LEU A 164 -24.74 -3.34 1.21
C LEU A 164 -23.78 -2.32 0.56
N LYS A 165 -22.73 -1.96 1.30
CA LYS A 165 -21.56 -1.22 0.81
C LYS A 165 -20.32 -2.09 0.65
N GLN A 166 -20.14 -3.09 1.52
CA GLN A 166 -19.03 -4.04 1.46
C GLN A 166 -19.52 -5.49 1.50
N LEU A 167 -19.09 -6.27 0.52
CA LEU A 167 -19.33 -7.70 0.43
C LEU A 167 -17.99 -8.43 0.29
N ARG A 168 -17.67 -9.30 1.26
CA ARG A 168 -16.41 -10.05 1.27
C ARG A 168 -16.70 -11.56 1.21
N LEU A 169 -16.29 -12.20 0.11
CA LEU A 169 -16.52 -13.61 -0.23
C LEU A 169 -15.18 -14.32 -0.58
N ALA A 170 -14.06 -13.79 -0.13
CA ALA A 170 -12.73 -14.26 -0.49
C ALA A 170 -12.42 -15.66 0.09
N TYR A 171 -11.57 -16.41 -0.62
CA TYR A 171 -11.12 -17.76 -0.23
C TYR A 171 -12.29 -18.71 0.08
N ASN A 172 -13.27 -18.77 -0.82
CA ASN A 172 -14.35 -19.75 -0.86
C ASN A 172 -14.10 -20.75 -2.01
N GLN A 173 -15.12 -21.46 -2.46
CA GLN A 173 -15.07 -22.39 -3.60
C GLN A 173 -15.97 -21.95 -4.77
N ILE A 174 -16.27 -20.64 -4.87
CA ILE A 174 -17.31 -20.13 -5.78
C ILE A 174 -16.92 -20.38 -7.24
N GLU A 175 -17.72 -21.18 -7.96
CA GLU A 175 -17.49 -21.52 -9.38
C GLU A 175 -18.30 -20.63 -10.33
N LYS A 176 -19.44 -20.09 -9.87
CA LYS A 176 -20.39 -19.28 -10.65
C LYS A 176 -21.05 -18.19 -9.81
N ILE A 177 -21.49 -17.13 -10.48
CA ILE A 177 -22.36 -16.10 -9.93
C ILE A 177 -23.79 -16.43 -10.39
N GLY A 178 -24.75 -16.45 -9.46
CA GLY A 178 -26.14 -16.75 -9.80
C GLY A 178 -26.81 -15.61 -10.59
N PRO A 179 -27.80 -15.90 -11.46
CA PRO A 179 -28.48 -14.86 -12.22
C PRO A 179 -29.16 -13.86 -11.27
N GLY A 180 -28.83 -12.58 -11.43
CA GLY A 180 -29.38 -11.50 -10.60
C GLY A 180 -28.82 -11.43 -9.18
N ALA A 181 -27.76 -12.19 -8.83
CA ALA A 181 -27.20 -12.21 -7.47
C ALA A 181 -26.78 -10.83 -6.94
N PHE A 182 -26.39 -9.92 -7.84
CA PHE A 182 -25.99 -8.54 -7.51
C PHE A 182 -26.96 -7.45 -8.03
N GLU A 183 -28.11 -7.83 -8.60
CA GLU A 183 -28.96 -6.91 -9.39
C GLU A 183 -29.48 -5.69 -8.60
N ASN A 184 -29.66 -5.82 -7.29
CA ASN A 184 -30.16 -4.75 -6.41
C ASN A 184 -29.05 -4.06 -5.59
N LEU A 185 -27.76 -4.33 -5.84
CA LEU A 185 -26.64 -3.87 -5.01
C LEU A 185 -26.03 -2.54 -5.48
N GLU A 186 -26.89 -1.54 -5.76
CA GLU A 186 -26.49 -0.23 -6.29
C GLU A 186 -25.52 0.53 -5.38
N ASN A 187 -25.59 0.32 -4.05
CA ASN A 187 -24.75 0.97 -3.06
C ASN A 187 -23.39 0.28 -2.81
N LEU A 188 -23.12 -0.85 -3.47
CA LEU A 188 -21.93 -1.65 -3.19
C LEU A 188 -20.67 -0.95 -3.74
N THR A 189 -19.71 -0.65 -2.85
CA THR A 189 -18.46 0.04 -3.20
C THR A 189 -17.24 -0.87 -3.19
N LEU A 190 -17.30 -2.00 -2.46
CA LEU A 190 -16.22 -2.98 -2.35
C LEU A 190 -16.77 -4.41 -2.48
N LEU A 191 -16.21 -5.16 -3.42
CA LEU A 191 -16.48 -6.57 -3.65
C LEU A 191 -15.18 -7.38 -3.70
N LEU A 192 -15.02 -8.31 -2.75
CA LEU A 192 -13.86 -9.21 -2.67
C LEU A 192 -14.29 -10.63 -3.03
N LEU A 193 -13.77 -11.14 -4.14
CA LEU A 193 -14.02 -12.49 -4.69
C LEU A 193 -12.70 -13.25 -4.94
N GLN A 194 -11.57 -12.77 -4.42
CA GLN A 194 -10.27 -13.39 -4.63
C GLN A 194 -10.15 -14.77 -3.98
N GLY A 195 -9.37 -15.67 -4.57
CA GLY A 195 -9.15 -17.02 -4.04
C GLY A 195 -10.33 -17.98 -4.22
N ASN A 196 -11.16 -17.77 -5.25
CA ASN A 196 -12.30 -18.61 -5.60
C ASN A 196 -12.00 -19.47 -6.85
N ARG A 197 -13.04 -20.06 -7.46
CA ARG A 197 -12.93 -20.99 -8.60
C ARG A 197 -13.62 -20.45 -9.87
N LEU A 198 -13.87 -19.15 -9.96
CA LEU A 198 -14.56 -18.53 -11.10
C LEU A 198 -13.76 -18.74 -12.39
N LYS A 199 -14.40 -19.33 -13.42
CA LYS A 199 -13.78 -19.60 -14.74
C LYS A 199 -14.14 -18.57 -15.80
N THR A 200 -15.35 -18.02 -15.70
CA THR A 200 -15.95 -17.05 -16.63
C THR A 200 -16.84 -16.11 -15.84
N ILE A 201 -17.08 -14.92 -16.39
CA ILE A 201 -18.09 -13.97 -15.91
C ILE A 201 -19.08 -13.76 -17.05
N GLY A 202 -20.36 -14.03 -16.80
CA GLY A 202 -21.46 -13.80 -17.74
C GLY A 202 -21.87 -12.33 -17.85
N GLU A 203 -22.66 -12.01 -18.87
CA GLU A 203 -23.12 -10.65 -19.18
C GLU A 203 -23.96 -10.04 -18.04
N THR A 204 -24.73 -10.86 -17.32
CA THR A 204 -25.64 -10.41 -16.27
C THR A 204 -25.09 -10.57 -14.85
N ASP A 205 -23.91 -11.17 -14.70
CA ASP A 205 -23.36 -11.57 -13.38
C ASP A 205 -23.13 -10.38 -12.46
N PHE A 206 -22.52 -9.30 -12.97
CA PHE A 206 -22.24 -8.05 -12.23
C PHE A 206 -23.25 -6.92 -12.49
N LYS A 207 -24.41 -7.23 -13.10
CA LYS A 207 -25.50 -6.27 -13.28
C LYS A 207 -25.96 -5.75 -11.91
N GLY A 208 -26.20 -4.44 -11.80
CA GLY A 208 -26.64 -3.76 -10.57
C GLY A 208 -25.54 -3.02 -9.80
N LEU A 209 -24.26 -3.32 -10.05
CA LEU A 209 -23.13 -2.76 -9.30
C LEU A 209 -22.70 -1.35 -9.77
N SER A 210 -23.60 -0.38 -9.67
CA SER A 210 -23.41 0.97 -10.21
C SER A 210 -22.32 1.80 -9.50
N LEU A 211 -22.16 1.69 -8.18
CA LEU A 211 -21.18 2.47 -7.39
C LEU A 211 -19.89 1.71 -7.00
N LEU A 212 -19.61 0.56 -7.64
CA LEU A 212 -18.47 -0.28 -7.27
C LEU A 212 -17.14 0.44 -7.53
N ASN A 213 -16.32 0.60 -6.48
CA ASN A 213 -15.01 1.24 -6.53
C ASN A 213 -13.89 0.20 -6.62
N LEU A 214 -13.92 -0.81 -5.75
CA LEU A 214 -12.91 -1.88 -5.68
C LEU A 214 -13.54 -3.24 -6.00
N LEU A 215 -12.94 -3.92 -6.98
CA LEU A 215 -13.27 -5.29 -7.36
C LEU A 215 -11.98 -6.13 -7.39
N ASP A 216 -11.90 -7.13 -6.49
CA ASP A 216 -10.81 -8.11 -6.50
C ASP A 216 -11.30 -9.50 -6.95
N LEU A 217 -10.81 -9.92 -8.11
CA LEU A 217 -11.03 -11.21 -8.76
C LEU A 217 -9.70 -12.00 -8.87
N SER A 218 -8.68 -11.62 -8.11
CA SER A 218 -7.37 -12.29 -8.13
C SER A 218 -7.46 -13.73 -7.64
N GLN A 219 -6.49 -14.59 -7.98
CA GLN A 219 -6.46 -16.00 -7.55
C GLN A 219 -7.77 -16.75 -7.87
N ASN A 220 -8.28 -16.57 -9.10
CA ASN A 220 -9.40 -17.33 -9.65
C ASN A 220 -8.91 -18.19 -10.84
N LEU A 221 -9.85 -18.76 -11.61
CA LEU A 221 -9.57 -19.63 -12.76
C LEU A 221 -9.95 -18.97 -14.09
N LEU A 222 -9.95 -17.63 -14.17
CA LEU A 222 -10.37 -16.89 -15.36
C LEU A 222 -9.38 -17.10 -16.51
N GLU A 223 -9.85 -17.66 -17.63
CA GLU A 223 -9.04 -17.88 -18.85
C GLU A 223 -9.13 -16.71 -19.85
N THR A 224 -10.23 -15.96 -19.82
CA THR A 224 -10.51 -14.81 -20.69
C THR A 224 -10.83 -13.57 -19.87
N PHE A 225 -10.48 -12.39 -20.39
CA PHE A 225 -10.80 -11.14 -19.70
C PHE A 225 -12.33 -10.93 -19.70
N PRO A 226 -12.96 -10.68 -18.52
CA PRO A 226 -14.40 -10.51 -18.43
C PRO A 226 -14.85 -9.19 -19.07
N LYS A 227 -15.68 -9.27 -20.12
CA LYS A 227 -16.14 -8.08 -20.87
C LYS A 227 -17.16 -7.21 -20.13
N HIS A 228 -17.94 -7.80 -19.23
CA HIS A 228 -19.11 -7.18 -18.61
C HIS A 228 -18.84 -6.78 -17.15
N LEU A 229 -17.70 -6.15 -16.92
CA LEU A 229 -17.33 -5.60 -15.61
C LEU A 229 -17.96 -4.21 -15.37
N PRO A 230 -18.25 -3.81 -14.11
CA PRO A 230 -18.82 -2.50 -13.84
C PRO A 230 -17.85 -1.34 -14.16
N PRO A 231 -18.22 -0.37 -15.02
CA PRO A 231 -17.31 0.69 -15.49
C PRO A 231 -16.99 1.76 -14.43
N SER A 232 -17.67 1.73 -13.28
CA SER A 232 -17.43 2.60 -12.12
C SER A 232 -16.16 2.27 -11.34
N VAL A 233 -15.62 1.06 -11.52
CA VAL A 233 -14.47 0.53 -10.78
C VAL A 233 -13.22 1.40 -10.97
N GLN A 234 -12.63 1.83 -9.85
CA GLN A 234 -11.35 2.54 -9.78
C GLN A 234 -10.17 1.59 -9.57
N GLN A 235 -10.42 0.44 -8.93
CA GLN A 235 -9.41 -0.55 -8.54
C GLN A 235 -9.87 -1.94 -8.98
N LEU A 236 -9.26 -2.45 -10.06
CA LEU A 236 -9.58 -3.74 -10.65
C LEU A 236 -8.38 -4.69 -10.52
N TYR A 237 -8.52 -5.73 -9.70
CA TYR A 237 -7.47 -6.72 -9.50
C TYR A 237 -7.89 -8.08 -10.09
N LEU A 238 -7.06 -8.59 -11.00
CA LEU A 238 -7.25 -9.82 -11.78
C LEU A 238 -5.97 -10.69 -11.76
N SER A 239 -5.12 -10.48 -10.75
CA SER A 239 -3.80 -11.11 -10.68
C SER A 239 -3.91 -12.60 -10.32
N HIS A 240 -2.95 -13.44 -10.70
CA HIS A 240 -2.99 -14.89 -10.45
C HIS A 240 -4.23 -15.57 -11.05
N ASN A 241 -4.50 -15.31 -12.33
CA ASN A 241 -5.51 -15.99 -13.15
C ASN A 241 -4.82 -16.70 -14.34
N ALA A 242 -5.59 -17.16 -15.33
CA ALA A 242 -5.07 -17.83 -16.53
C ALA A 242 -5.24 -16.98 -17.81
N LEU A 243 -5.48 -15.67 -17.67
CA LEU A 243 -5.84 -14.77 -18.77
C LEU A 243 -4.80 -14.80 -19.91
N THR A 244 -5.22 -15.12 -21.14
CA THR A 244 -4.33 -15.17 -22.31
C THR A 244 -4.30 -13.87 -23.13
N GLY A 245 -5.35 -13.04 -23.03
CA GLY A 245 -5.54 -11.85 -23.84
C GLY A 245 -6.68 -10.95 -23.35
N ILE A 246 -6.81 -9.78 -23.99
CA ILE A 246 -7.83 -8.75 -23.69
C ILE A 246 -8.27 -8.12 -25.02
N ALA A 247 -9.57 -8.09 -25.28
CA ALA A 247 -10.14 -7.56 -26.52
C ALA A 247 -10.36 -6.03 -26.46
N GLU A 248 -10.51 -5.41 -27.64
CA GLU A 248 -10.55 -3.94 -27.81
C GLU A 248 -11.67 -3.27 -27.01
N ASP A 249 -12.82 -3.93 -26.91
CA ASP A 249 -14.01 -3.48 -26.18
C ASP A 249 -13.94 -3.69 -24.66
N SER A 250 -12.98 -4.48 -24.17
CA SER A 250 -13.02 -5.02 -22.80
C SER A 250 -12.67 -4.02 -21.69
N LEU A 251 -12.01 -2.91 -22.03
CA LEU A 251 -11.71 -1.78 -21.13
C LEU A 251 -12.39 -0.48 -21.58
N GLN A 252 -13.31 -0.55 -22.55
CA GLN A 252 -14.04 0.61 -23.04
C GLN A 252 -15.04 1.12 -21.98
N GLY A 253 -15.04 2.44 -21.73
CA GLY A 253 -15.96 3.07 -20.78
C GLY A 253 -15.47 3.16 -19.32
N PHE A 254 -14.30 2.60 -19.00
CA PHE A 254 -13.67 2.64 -17.66
C PHE A 254 -13.07 4.02 -17.29
N ASN A 255 -13.92 5.05 -17.29
CA ASN A 255 -13.52 6.45 -17.10
C ASN A 255 -12.93 6.76 -15.70
N SER A 256 -13.17 5.89 -14.72
CA SER A 256 -12.72 6.05 -13.33
C SER A 256 -11.57 5.11 -12.95
N LEU A 257 -11.12 4.22 -13.85
CA LEU A 257 -10.15 3.17 -13.54
C LEU A 257 -8.74 3.74 -13.32
N CYS A 258 -8.27 3.72 -12.07
CA CYS A 258 -6.97 4.23 -11.65
C CYS A 258 -5.92 3.12 -11.49
N TYR A 259 -6.32 1.92 -11.04
CA TYR A 259 -5.40 0.83 -10.72
C TYR A 259 -5.87 -0.47 -11.37
N LEU A 260 -5.05 -1.04 -12.26
CA LEU A 260 -5.31 -2.32 -12.92
C LEU A 260 -4.16 -3.30 -12.65
N ARG A 261 -4.45 -4.43 -11.98
CA ARG A 261 -3.43 -5.45 -11.66
C ARG A 261 -3.72 -6.79 -12.30
N LEU A 262 -2.93 -7.13 -13.31
CA LEU A 262 -2.97 -8.34 -14.13
C LEU A 262 -1.74 -9.23 -13.94
N ARG A 263 -1.04 -9.07 -12.81
CA ARG A 263 0.18 -9.83 -12.47
C ARG A 263 -0.05 -11.34 -12.47
N ASN A 264 0.95 -12.11 -12.90
CA ASN A 264 0.93 -13.57 -12.84
C ASN A 264 -0.26 -14.16 -13.61
N ASN A 265 -0.30 -13.88 -14.91
CA ASN A 265 -1.28 -14.36 -15.87
C ASN A 265 -0.56 -15.01 -17.07
N ARG A 266 -1.26 -15.27 -18.17
CA ARG A 266 -0.71 -15.87 -19.40
C ARG A 266 -0.77 -14.90 -20.58
N LEU A 267 -0.82 -13.59 -20.32
CA LEU A 267 -1.04 -12.57 -21.35
C LEU A 267 0.10 -12.57 -22.37
N LYS A 268 -0.26 -12.57 -23.65
CA LYS A 268 0.65 -12.46 -24.79
C LYS A 268 0.17 -11.35 -25.71
N ASN A 269 1.08 -10.76 -26.50
CA ASN A 269 0.75 -9.62 -27.35
C ASN A 269 -0.17 -9.97 -28.54
N ASP A 270 -0.14 -11.21 -29.03
CA ASP A 270 -1.11 -11.72 -30.01
C ASP A 270 -2.53 -11.86 -29.44
N GLY A 271 -2.66 -11.98 -28.11
CA GLY A 271 -3.92 -11.93 -27.39
C GLY A 271 -4.38 -10.53 -26.95
N LEU A 272 -3.55 -9.50 -27.08
CA LEU A 272 -3.89 -8.12 -26.68
C LEU A 272 -4.35 -7.29 -27.88
N ALA A 273 -5.53 -6.69 -27.78
CA ALA A 273 -5.97 -5.72 -28.77
C ALA A 273 -5.07 -4.45 -28.78
N PRO A 274 -4.80 -3.85 -29.95
CA PRO A 274 -4.00 -2.64 -30.05
C PRO A 274 -4.58 -1.50 -29.21
N GLY A 275 -3.77 -0.90 -28.33
CA GLY A 275 -4.23 0.23 -27.52
C GLY A 275 -5.17 -0.10 -26.36
N VAL A 276 -5.43 -1.38 -26.05
CA VAL A 276 -6.41 -1.79 -25.03
C VAL A 276 -6.17 -1.19 -23.64
N PHE A 277 -4.92 -0.87 -23.28
CA PHE A 277 -4.57 -0.23 -22.01
C PHE A 277 -4.53 1.30 -22.05
N ASN A 278 -4.88 1.95 -23.17
CA ASN A 278 -4.85 3.41 -23.35
C ASN A 278 -6.03 4.13 -22.65
N VAL A 279 -6.20 3.84 -21.36
CA VAL A 279 -7.25 4.36 -20.47
C VAL A 279 -6.72 5.59 -19.73
N THR A 280 -7.21 6.79 -20.05
CA THR A 280 -6.60 8.06 -19.61
C THR A 280 -6.63 8.30 -18.10
N SER A 281 -7.54 7.67 -17.36
CA SER A 281 -7.63 7.68 -15.89
C SER A 281 -6.56 6.82 -15.19
N LEU A 282 -5.87 5.93 -15.92
CA LEU A 282 -5.02 4.91 -15.32
C LEU A 282 -3.74 5.51 -14.72
N VAL A 283 -3.50 5.20 -13.44
CA VAL A 283 -2.35 5.65 -12.63
C VAL A 283 -1.34 4.52 -12.44
N GLU A 284 -1.83 3.29 -12.23
CA GLU A 284 -1.03 2.08 -12.04
C GLU A 284 -1.52 0.93 -12.92
N LEU A 285 -0.57 0.28 -13.61
CA LEU A 285 -0.78 -0.94 -14.39
C LEU A 285 0.27 -1.98 -14.01
N ASP A 286 -0.15 -3.13 -13.48
CA ASP A 286 0.74 -4.28 -13.22
C ASP A 286 0.49 -5.40 -14.22
N LEU A 287 1.46 -5.63 -15.10
CA LEU A 287 1.51 -6.68 -16.12
C LEU A 287 2.69 -7.64 -15.88
N SER A 288 3.28 -7.64 -14.69
CA SER A 288 4.41 -8.50 -14.35
C SER A 288 4.03 -10.00 -14.32
N PHE A 289 5.00 -10.89 -14.48
CA PHE A 289 4.83 -12.35 -14.53
C PHE A 289 3.81 -12.78 -15.60
N ASN A 290 4.03 -12.32 -16.85
CA ASN A 290 3.19 -12.67 -18.01
C ASN A 290 4.06 -13.25 -19.15
N GLN A 291 3.48 -13.41 -20.34
CA GLN A 291 4.13 -13.99 -21.52
C GLN A 291 4.27 -12.95 -22.65
N LEU A 292 4.32 -11.66 -22.30
CA LEU A 292 4.43 -10.57 -23.27
C LEU A 292 5.80 -10.60 -23.95
N THR A 293 5.81 -10.50 -25.28
CA THR A 293 6.99 -10.34 -26.13
C THR A 293 7.28 -8.88 -26.49
N GLU A 294 6.30 -7.97 -26.37
CA GLU A 294 6.44 -6.51 -26.53
C GLU A 294 5.72 -5.71 -25.45
N ILE A 295 6.14 -4.46 -25.27
CA ILE A 295 5.46 -3.49 -24.41
C ILE A 295 4.16 -3.04 -25.10
N PRO A 296 2.98 -3.22 -24.48
CA PRO A 296 1.72 -2.81 -25.09
C PRO A 296 1.55 -1.28 -25.06
N VAL A 297 0.67 -0.76 -25.92
CA VAL A 297 0.35 0.67 -25.98
C VAL A 297 -0.45 1.08 -24.73
N VAL A 298 0.02 2.14 -24.08
CA VAL A 298 -0.41 2.62 -22.75
C VAL A 298 -0.54 4.15 -22.75
N PRO A 299 -1.30 4.76 -21.82
CA PRO A 299 -1.66 6.17 -21.86
C PRO A 299 -0.57 7.03 -21.23
N THR A 300 -0.36 8.24 -21.75
CA THR A 300 0.70 9.17 -21.28
C THR A 300 0.47 9.73 -19.86
N THR A 301 -0.68 9.45 -19.26
CA THR A 301 -1.03 9.78 -17.87
C THR A 301 -0.54 8.74 -16.85
N LEU A 302 -0.17 7.53 -17.31
CA LEU A 302 0.18 6.40 -16.47
C LEU A 302 1.49 6.63 -15.71
N GLN A 303 1.44 6.49 -14.38
CA GLN A 303 2.57 6.81 -13.50
C GLN A 303 3.42 5.57 -13.18
N TYR A 304 2.81 4.40 -13.07
CA TYR A 304 3.47 3.14 -12.71
C TYR A 304 3.08 2.03 -13.70
N LEU A 305 4.07 1.41 -14.35
CA LEU A 305 3.91 0.23 -15.20
C LEU A 305 4.89 -0.88 -14.77
N TYR A 306 4.36 -1.95 -14.18
CA TYR A 306 5.13 -3.13 -13.80
C TYR A 306 5.08 -4.15 -14.95
N LEU A 307 6.23 -4.66 -15.38
CA LEU A 307 6.39 -5.62 -16.48
C LEU A 307 7.40 -6.74 -16.16
N GLU A 308 7.86 -6.86 -14.91
CA GLU A 308 8.89 -7.84 -14.52
C GLU A 308 8.53 -9.27 -14.95
N VAL A 309 9.53 -10.10 -15.27
CA VAL A 309 9.31 -11.51 -15.63
C VAL A 309 8.30 -11.69 -16.78
N ASN A 310 8.58 -11.02 -17.90
CA ASN A 310 7.93 -11.24 -19.20
C ASN A 310 8.96 -11.76 -20.24
N GLN A 311 8.52 -12.05 -21.47
CA GLN A 311 9.34 -12.55 -22.58
C GLN A 311 9.77 -11.44 -23.56
N ILE A 312 9.83 -10.18 -23.09
CA ILE A 312 10.03 -9.02 -23.97
C ILE A 312 11.45 -9.02 -24.53
N GLY A 313 11.56 -9.23 -25.85
CA GLY A 313 12.85 -9.30 -26.55
C GLY A 313 13.33 -7.94 -27.04
N GLU A 314 14.65 -7.76 -27.16
CA GLU A 314 15.32 -6.49 -27.53
C GLU A 314 14.91 -5.91 -28.90
N GLY A 315 14.15 -6.65 -29.73
CA GLY A 315 13.64 -6.22 -31.03
C GLY A 315 12.14 -5.88 -31.07
N SER A 316 11.38 -6.09 -29.99
CA SER A 316 9.90 -6.00 -30.03
C SER A 316 9.39 -4.64 -29.57
N THR A 317 9.76 -3.59 -30.31
CA THR A 317 9.01 -2.32 -30.30
C THR A 317 8.49 -2.05 -31.70
N ASN A 318 7.16 -1.90 -31.82
CA ASN A 318 6.42 -1.82 -33.07
C ASN A 318 7.00 -0.83 -34.10
N SER A 319 7.83 -1.35 -35.00
CA SER A 319 8.23 -0.75 -36.26
C SER A 319 8.64 -1.87 -37.23
N ARG A 320 7.95 -2.12 -38.34
CA ARG A 320 6.73 -1.50 -38.91
C ARG A 320 6.14 -2.54 -39.90
N THR A 321 5.21 -2.13 -40.75
CA THR A 321 4.79 -2.82 -41.99
C THR A 321 5.80 -3.83 -42.59
N MET A 322 5.39 -5.11 -42.63
CA MET A 322 5.97 -6.27 -43.33
C MET A 322 7.38 -6.79 -42.94
N LYS A 323 7.39 -8.08 -42.55
CA LYS A 323 8.55 -8.99 -42.52
C LYS A 323 8.69 -9.71 -43.87
N ALA A 324 9.94 -9.91 -44.35
CA ALA A 324 10.43 -11.02 -45.18
C ALA A 324 11.92 -10.74 -45.52
N GLU A 325 12.87 -11.67 -45.57
CA GLU A 325 12.83 -13.14 -45.41
C GLU A 325 13.85 -13.66 -44.35
N LEU A 326 13.64 -14.91 -43.93
CA LEU A 326 14.55 -15.72 -43.11
C LEU A 326 15.20 -16.81 -43.98
N GLY A 327 16.46 -17.16 -43.69
CA GLY A 327 17.20 -18.21 -44.41
C GLY A 327 18.01 -19.14 -43.51
N TYR A 328 17.31 -20.04 -42.78
CA TYR A 328 17.75 -21.32 -42.17
C TYR A 328 18.96 -21.31 -41.18
N CYS A 329 18.85 -21.82 -39.94
CA CYS A 329 18.62 -23.21 -39.47
C CYS A 329 19.80 -24.18 -39.74
N SER A 330 20.17 -25.14 -38.86
CA SER A 330 19.30 -25.93 -37.96
C SER A 330 20.01 -26.64 -36.77
N LEU A 331 19.22 -26.88 -35.71
CA LEU A 331 19.15 -28.05 -34.79
C LEU A 331 20.39 -28.74 -34.18
N LEU A 332 20.28 -29.06 -32.88
CA LEU A 332 19.91 -30.44 -32.47
C LEU A 332 19.24 -30.52 -31.08
N LEU A 333 18.55 -31.64 -30.86
CA LEU A 333 17.48 -31.85 -29.89
C LEU A 333 17.96 -32.50 -28.57
N LEU A 334 17.14 -32.40 -27.52
CA LEU A 334 17.31 -33.09 -26.24
C LEU A 334 16.31 -34.25 -26.12
N LEU A 335 16.73 -35.40 -25.59
CA LEU A 335 15.84 -36.47 -25.11
C LEU A 335 16.44 -37.10 -23.83
N LEU A 336 15.57 -37.49 -22.90
CA LEU A 336 15.89 -38.22 -21.67
C LEU A 336 14.85 -39.32 -21.45
N THR A 337 15.30 -40.58 -21.23
CA THR A 337 14.52 -41.60 -20.50
C THR A 337 15.40 -42.69 -19.86
N ILE A 338 15.25 -42.83 -18.53
CA ILE A 338 15.06 -44.07 -17.73
C ILE A 338 16.22 -45.10 -17.55
N ASP A 339 16.23 -45.66 -16.34
CA ASP A 339 17.18 -46.49 -15.58
C ASP A 339 17.64 -47.90 -16.07
N VAL A 340 18.62 -48.42 -15.31
CA VAL A 340 18.90 -49.84 -14.92
C VAL A 340 20.17 -50.55 -15.48
N TRP A 341 21.03 -50.95 -14.53
CA TRP A 341 22.11 -51.99 -14.49
C TRP A 341 23.15 -52.17 -15.63
N GLY A 342 24.44 -52.22 -15.22
CA GLY A 342 25.55 -52.77 -16.01
C GLY A 342 26.86 -52.82 -15.20
N GLN A 343 27.50 -53.99 -15.13
CA GLN A 343 28.54 -54.39 -14.17
C GLN A 343 29.92 -53.67 -14.21
N GLN A 344 30.67 -53.85 -13.12
CA GLN A 344 32.12 -53.60 -12.90
C GLN A 344 33.05 -54.26 -13.96
N PRO A 345 34.34 -53.85 -14.15
CA PRO A 345 35.39 -54.00 -13.11
C PRO A 345 36.54 -52.95 -13.05
N ARG A 346 37.34 -53.05 -11.97
CA ARG A 346 38.63 -52.33 -11.73
C ARG A 346 39.85 -53.14 -12.23
N PRO A 347 40.96 -52.48 -12.61
CA PRO A 347 42.24 -52.52 -11.83
C PRO A 347 43.01 -51.16 -11.87
N ARG A 348 44.17 -50.87 -11.24
CA ARG A 348 44.92 -51.28 -10.02
C ARG A 348 45.84 -50.07 -9.57
N PRO A 349 46.58 -50.07 -8.43
CA PRO A 349 46.92 -48.82 -7.71
C PRO A 349 48.42 -48.42 -7.57
N ARG A 350 48.66 -47.16 -7.15
CA ARG A 350 49.73 -46.57 -6.27
C ARG A 350 51.23 -46.89 -6.53
N PRO A 351 52.13 -45.89 -6.33
CA PRO A 351 52.82 -45.80 -5.02
C PRO A 351 53.05 -44.38 -4.44
N LYS A 352 53.40 -44.36 -3.14
CA LYS A 352 54.04 -43.30 -2.30
C LYS A 352 55.08 -44.03 -1.43
N PRO A 353 55.98 -43.37 -0.66
CA PRO A 353 56.71 -42.11 -0.84
C PRO A 353 58.24 -42.40 -0.87
N PRO A 354 59.16 -41.46 -0.50
CA PRO A 354 59.54 -41.38 0.92
C PRO A 354 59.82 -39.96 1.46
N THR A 355 60.02 -39.88 2.77
CA THR A 355 60.31 -38.69 3.59
C THR A 355 61.81 -38.36 3.63
N THR A 356 62.20 -37.11 3.95
CA THR A 356 62.98 -36.76 5.18
C THR A 356 63.50 -35.30 5.26
N LYS A 357 63.60 -34.82 6.52
CA LYS A 357 64.55 -33.81 7.08
C LYS A 357 64.42 -32.28 6.79
N LYS A 358 64.26 -31.53 7.89
CA LYS A 358 64.66 -30.10 8.09
C LYS A 358 66.20 -30.00 8.23
N PRO A 359 66.83 -28.87 7.86
CA PRO A 359 67.11 -27.74 8.78
C PRO A 359 66.71 -26.35 8.16
N SER A 360 66.38 -25.28 8.88
CA SER A 360 67.23 -24.37 9.71
C SER A 360 68.43 -23.79 8.94
N THR A 361 68.74 -22.48 8.86
CA THR A 361 68.07 -21.22 9.24
C THR A 361 68.83 -20.05 8.57
N THR A 362 68.17 -19.11 7.89
CA THR A 362 68.75 -17.77 7.59
C THR A 362 67.68 -16.69 7.60
N LYS A 363 67.88 -15.64 8.41
CA LYS A 363 66.96 -14.51 8.57
C LYS A 363 66.93 -13.62 7.31
N LYS A 364 65.74 -13.14 6.93
CA LYS A 364 65.56 -11.95 6.08
C LYS A 364 64.88 -10.82 6.89
N PRO A 365 65.07 -9.53 6.53
CA PRO A 365 64.53 -8.39 7.29
C PRO A 365 63.00 -8.34 7.30
N PRO A 366 62.38 -7.56 8.20
CA PRO A 366 60.94 -7.61 8.42
C PRO A 366 60.17 -7.13 7.19
N LYS A 367 59.26 -7.99 6.69
CA LYS A 367 58.16 -7.51 5.86
C LYS A 367 57.23 -6.69 6.76
N LYS A 368 56.77 -5.53 6.27
CA LYS A 368 55.69 -4.78 6.91
C LYS A 368 54.52 -5.72 7.15
N GLU A 369 54.01 -5.66 8.38
CA GLU A 369 52.75 -6.29 8.77
C GLU A 369 51.66 -5.73 7.85
N LEU A 370 51.12 -6.58 6.99
CA LEU A 370 49.89 -6.27 6.28
C LEU A 370 48.77 -6.44 7.31
N GLU A 371 48.18 -5.32 7.71
CA GLU A 371 46.94 -5.29 8.46
C GLU A 371 45.93 -6.27 7.82
N PRO A 372 45.14 -7.00 8.63
CA PRO A 372 44.22 -7.99 8.11
C PRO A 372 43.21 -7.32 7.19
N LYS A 373 43.35 -7.53 5.87
CA LYS A 373 42.35 -7.12 4.90
C LYS A 373 41.02 -7.81 5.25
N GLU A 374 40.00 -7.01 5.53
CA GLU A 374 38.63 -7.49 5.63
C GLU A 374 38.26 -8.32 4.38
N PRO A 375 37.52 -9.42 4.51
CA PRO A 375 37.11 -10.24 3.38
C PRO A 375 36.16 -9.44 2.47
N THR A 376 36.63 -9.08 1.28
CA THR A 376 35.88 -8.27 0.31
C THR A 376 34.88 -9.10 -0.49
N ASP A 377 33.96 -9.79 0.19
CA ASP A 377 32.87 -10.57 -0.43
C ASP A 377 31.69 -9.67 -0.85
N PHE A 378 31.99 -8.65 -1.65
CA PHE A 378 30.99 -7.96 -2.46
C PHE A 378 30.85 -8.72 -3.80
N PRO A 379 29.63 -9.06 -4.23
CA PRO A 379 29.43 -9.76 -5.50
C PRO A 379 29.98 -8.94 -6.68
N PRO A 380 30.43 -9.60 -7.76
CA PRO A 380 31.01 -8.93 -8.92
C PRO A 380 29.96 -8.07 -9.65
N VAL A 381 30.43 -7.05 -10.36
CA VAL A 381 29.59 -6.20 -11.22
C VAL A 381 28.98 -7.04 -12.34
N ILE A 382 27.68 -6.85 -12.60
CA ILE A 382 26.93 -7.58 -13.62
C ILE A 382 26.91 -6.75 -14.91
N TYR A 383 27.86 -7.04 -15.80
CA TYR A 383 27.95 -6.40 -17.12
C TYR A 383 26.76 -6.77 -18.01
N GLY A 384 26.28 -5.81 -18.80
CA GLY A 384 25.29 -6.04 -19.85
C GLY A 384 25.93 -6.53 -21.16
N PRO A 385 25.11 -6.92 -22.16
CA PRO A 385 25.57 -7.12 -23.52
C PRO A 385 26.11 -5.80 -24.13
N PRO A 386 26.91 -5.84 -25.21
CA PRO A 386 27.39 -4.64 -25.89
C PRO A 386 26.20 -3.79 -26.39
N SER A 387 26.13 -2.52 -25.98
CA SER A 387 25.11 -1.61 -26.49
C SER A 387 25.42 -1.14 -27.91
N SER A 388 24.36 -0.87 -28.68
CA SER A 388 24.45 -0.15 -29.96
C SER A 388 24.83 1.33 -29.81
N PHE A 389 24.69 1.89 -28.60
CA PHE A 389 25.18 3.23 -28.27
C PHE A 389 26.64 3.15 -27.76
N PRO A 390 27.61 3.76 -28.47
CA PRO A 390 29.04 3.62 -28.13
C PRO A 390 29.45 4.31 -26.82
N ASP A 391 28.62 5.23 -26.33
CA ASP A 391 28.77 5.95 -25.06
C ASP A 391 28.03 5.29 -23.89
N CYS A 392 27.33 4.17 -24.10
CA CYS A 392 26.65 3.46 -23.01
C CYS A 392 27.66 2.75 -22.08
N PRO A 393 27.58 2.93 -20.74
CA PRO A 393 28.38 2.16 -19.79
C PRO A 393 28.11 0.66 -19.90
N ARG A 394 29.17 -0.17 -19.90
CA ARG A 394 29.06 -1.63 -20.03
C ARG A 394 28.37 -2.31 -18.85
N GLU A 395 28.41 -1.66 -17.71
CA GLU A 395 27.74 -2.05 -16.47
C GLU A 395 26.26 -1.63 -16.42
N CYS A 396 25.74 -1.00 -17.47
CA CYS A 396 24.34 -0.57 -17.61
C CYS A 396 23.73 -1.05 -18.94
N MET A 397 22.45 -0.78 -19.14
CA MET A 397 21.75 -0.97 -20.41
C MET A 397 21.15 0.35 -20.91
N CYS A 398 21.35 0.60 -22.20
CA CYS A 398 20.73 1.70 -22.94
C CYS A 398 19.86 1.10 -24.04
N HIS A 399 18.53 1.18 -23.89
CA HIS A 399 17.60 0.59 -24.86
C HIS A 399 17.45 1.49 -26.09
N SER A 400 17.42 0.92 -27.30
CA SER A 400 17.23 1.66 -28.56
C SER A 400 15.93 2.45 -28.57
N SER A 401 14.84 1.85 -28.09
CA SER A 401 13.50 2.45 -28.02
C SER A 401 13.31 3.47 -26.88
N TYR A 402 14.23 3.50 -25.90
CA TYR A 402 14.26 4.49 -24.83
C TYR A 402 15.67 5.09 -24.73
N PRO A 403 16.14 5.79 -25.78
CA PRO A 403 17.54 6.19 -25.89
C PRO A 403 17.99 7.10 -24.74
N ASN A 404 17.05 7.81 -24.13
CA ASN A 404 17.27 8.79 -23.06
C ASN A 404 17.11 8.16 -21.65
N ALA A 405 16.91 6.85 -21.54
CA ALA A 405 16.86 6.15 -20.26
C ALA A 405 18.12 5.27 -20.08
N LEU A 406 18.74 5.36 -18.89
CA LEU A 406 19.91 4.57 -18.52
C LEU A 406 19.56 3.65 -17.34
N TYR A 407 19.59 2.34 -17.60
CA TYR A 407 19.22 1.29 -16.66
C TYR A 407 20.48 0.65 -16.06
N CYS A 408 20.76 0.96 -14.79
CA CYS A 408 21.94 0.51 -14.06
C CYS A 408 21.56 -0.21 -12.74
N GLU A 409 20.28 -0.51 -12.53
CA GLU A 409 19.75 -1.11 -11.32
C GLU A 409 20.12 -2.59 -11.15
N SER A 410 20.32 -3.01 -9.90
CA SER A 410 20.63 -4.41 -9.54
C SER A 410 21.89 -5.00 -10.21
N ARG A 411 22.88 -4.16 -10.54
CA ARG A 411 24.14 -4.56 -11.22
C ARG A 411 25.35 -4.71 -10.30
N ASN A 412 25.13 -4.70 -8.99
CA ASN A 412 26.18 -4.70 -7.95
C ASN A 412 27.16 -3.52 -8.05
N LEU A 413 26.71 -2.37 -8.59
CA LEU A 413 27.57 -1.20 -8.78
C LEU A 413 28.07 -0.65 -7.45
N ARG A 414 29.33 -0.19 -7.42
CA ARG A 414 29.94 0.44 -6.24
C ARG A 414 30.13 1.95 -6.39
N LYS A 415 30.04 2.45 -7.63
CA LYS A 415 30.13 3.86 -8.02
C LYS A 415 29.13 4.15 -9.14
N VAL A 416 28.77 5.41 -9.31
CA VAL A 416 27.96 5.85 -10.45
C VAL A 416 28.85 5.89 -11.71
N PRO A 417 28.49 5.19 -12.80
CA PRO A 417 29.24 5.23 -14.06
C PRO A 417 29.14 6.61 -14.73
N VAL A 418 29.91 6.84 -15.79
CA VAL A 418 29.79 8.07 -16.58
C VAL A 418 28.43 8.10 -17.26
N ILE A 419 27.64 9.15 -17.03
CA ILE A 419 26.29 9.28 -17.56
C ILE A 419 26.32 9.98 -18.93
N PRO A 420 25.75 9.36 -19.99
CA PRO A 420 25.66 9.98 -21.32
C PRO A 420 24.83 11.26 -21.32
N SER A 421 25.16 12.21 -22.20
CA SER A 421 24.51 13.55 -22.25
C SER A 421 23.02 13.51 -22.52
N ARG A 422 22.57 12.59 -23.38
CA ARG A 422 21.14 12.36 -23.73
C ARG A 422 20.28 11.83 -22.59
N THR A 423 20.88 11.43 -21.46
CA THR A 423 20.15 10.72 -20.40
C THR A 423 19.22 11.68 -19.68
N HIS A 424 17.91 11.39 -19.74
CA HIS A 424 16.84 12.06 -19.03
C HIS A 424 16.42 11.30 -17.76
N TYR A 425 16.49 9.96 -17.79
CA TYR A 425 16.03 9.06 -16.72
C TYR A 425 17.15 8.11 -16.31
N LEU A 426 17.50 8.12 -15.03
CA LEU A 426 18.64 7.35 -14.49
C LEU A 426 18.20 6.44 -13.35
N TYR A 427 18.33 5.12 -13.56
CA TYR A 427 17.98 4.08 -12.60
C TYR A 427 19.23 3.44 -12.02
N LEU A 428 19.47 3.60 -10.73
CA LEU A 428 20.67 3.13 -10.01
C LEU A 428 20.32 2.35 -8.73
N GLN A 429 19.04 2.01 -8.53
CA GLN A 429 18.57 1.32 -7.31
C GLN A 429 19.13 -0.09 -7.14
N ASN A 430 19.08 -0.58 -5.89
CA ASN A 430 19.47 -1.94 -5.51
C ASN A 430 20.94 -2.26 -5.86
N ASN A 431 21.84 -1.31 -5.60
CA ASN A 431 23.27 -1.45 -5.81
C ASN A 431 24.05 -1.26 -4.49
N TYR A 432 25.38 -1.25 -4.56
CA TYR A 432 26.28 -1.03 -3.43
C TYR A 432 27.00 0.32 -3.52
N ILE A 433 26.39 1.31 -4.18
CA ILE A 433 26.98 2.63 -4.40
C ILE A 433 27.12 3.32 -3.04
N ASP A 434 28.32 3.77 -2.72
CA ASP A 434 28.63 4.36 -1.41
C ASP A 434 28.88 5.87 -1.42
N SER A 435 29.09 6.42 -2.62
CA SER A 435 29.42 7.81 -2.88
C SER A 435 28.96 8.20 -4.30
N VAL A 436 28.53 9.45 -4.46
CA VAL A 436 28.07 9.99 -5.75
C VAL A 436 28.94 11.21 -6.09
N THR A 437 29.73 11.06 -7.15
CA THR A 437 30.76 12.01 -7.59
C THR A 437 30.30 12.85 -8.79
N ALA A 438 30.71 14.12 -8.84
CA ALA A 438 30.29 15.07 -9.87
C ALA A 438 30.84 14.73 -11.27
N ASP A 439 31.93 13.95 -11.37
CA ASP A 439 32.52 13.54 -12.64
C ASP A 439 31.59 12.65 -13.48
N SER A 440 30.82 11.79 -12.80
CA SER A 440 29.82 10.92 -13.43
C SER A 440 28.75 11.71 -14.19
N PHE A 441 28.48 12.95 -13.77
CA PHE A 441 27.40 13.80 -14.30
C PHE A 441 27.90 14.93 -15.21
N ASN A 442 29.18 14.95 -15.59
CA ASN A 442 29.80 16.05 -16.36
C ASN A 442 29.00 16.51 -17.58
N ASN A 443 28.40 15.57 -18.32
CA ASN A 443 27.72 15.85 -19.58
C ASN A 443 26.19 15.75 -19.50
N ALA A 444 25.63 15.33 -18.35
CA ALA A 444 24.26 14.85 -18.23
C ALA A 444 23.23 15.95 -17.89
N THR A 445 23.30 17.08 -18.61
CA THR A 445 22.51 18.29 -18.33
C THR A 445 21.01 18.17 -18.58
N GLU A 446 20.58 17.13 -19.31
CA GLU A 446 19.17 16.87 -19.64
C GLU A 446 18.45 15.95 -18.62
N LEU A 447 19.15 15.50 -17.57
CA LEU A 447 18.59 14.63 -16.53
C LEU A 447 17.40 15.29 -15.81
N LYS A 448 16.25 14.62 -15.85
CA LYS A 448 15.00 14.98 -15.16
C LYS A 448 14.72 14.11 -13.95
N TRP A 449 15.22 12.87 -13.94
CA TRP A 449 14.94 11.88 -12.89
C TRP A 449 16.20 11.11 -12.51
N ILE A 450 16.49 11.02 -11.21
CA ILE A 450 17.54 10.15 -10.66
C ILE A 450 16.98 9.27 -9.54
N HIS A 451 17.07 7.94 -9.72
CA HIS A 451 16.68 6.94 -8.73
C HIS A 451 17.90 6.22 -8.13
N LEU A 452 18.34 6.65 -6.96
CA LEU A 452 19.46 6.13 -6.16
C LEU A 452 19.02 5.28 -4.95
N GLY A 453 17.72 5.04 -4.77
CA GLY A 453 17.19 4.36 -3.60
C GLY A 453 17.73 2.93 -3.37
N ASN A 454 17.78 2.49 -2.11
CA ASN A 454 18.32 1.19 -1.69
C ASN A 454 19.77 0.97 -2.17
N ASN A 455 20.68 1.81 -1.65
CA ASN A 455 22.13 1.77 -1.88
C ASN A 455 22.86 1.93 -0.52
N ARG A 456 24.15 2.26 -0.53
CA ARG A 456 24.96 2.51 0.68
C ARG A 456 25.51 3.93 0.74
N ILE A 457 24.87 4.89 0.05
CA ILE A 457 25.41 6.23 -0.21
C ILE A 457 25.56 7.00 1.09
N ARG A 458 26.80 7.40 1.42
CA ARG A 458 27.14 8.19 2.61
C ARG A 458 27.19 9.69 2.34
N SER A 459 27.54 10.07 1.11
CA SER A 459 27.70 11.46 0.67
C SER A 459 27.47 11.62 -0.84
N ILE A 460 26.94 12.78 -1.24
CA ILE A 460 26.85 13.24 -2.63
C ILE A 460 27.65 14.54 -2.72
N GLU A 461 28.53 14.66 -3.72
CA GLU A 461 29.33 15.88 -3.91
C GLU A 461 28.45 17.08 -4.28
N LYS A 462 28.73 18.25 -3.70
CA LYS A 462 27.94 19.48 -3.91
C LYS A 462 27.85 19.90 -5.39
N GLN A 463 28.89 19.60 -6.18
CA GLN A 463 28.99 19.91 -7.60
C GLN A 463 28.17 18.96 -8.49
N VAL A 464 27.51 17.93 -7.94
CA VAL A 464 26.62 17.05 -8.73
C VAL A 464 25.42 17.84 -9.22
N PHE A 465 24.70 18.52 -8.32
CA PHE A 465 23.43 19.19 -8.66
C PHE A 465 23.62 20.52 -9.40
N GLU A 466 24.80 21.15 -9.28
CA GLU A 466 25.21 22.28 -10.11
C GLU A 466 25.19 21.96 -11.62
N LYS A 467 25.32 20.67 -12.00
CA LYS A 467 25.30 20.18 -13.38
C LYS A 467 23.92 19.69 -13.85
N LEU A 468 22.91 19.73 -12.98
CA LEU A 468 21.60 19.10 -13.18
C LEU A 468 20.44 20.11 -13.07
N PRO A 469 20.44 21.19 -13.86
CA PRO A 469 19.46 22.28 -13.73
C PRO A 469 18.01 21.85 -14.01
N ASN A 470 17.83 20.77 -14.78
CA ASN A 470 16.53 20.25 -15.23
C ASN A 470 15.95 19.13 -14.36
N LEU A 471 16.59 18.79 -13.23
CA LEU A 471 16.17 17.67 -12.38
C LEU A 471 14.86 17.97 -11.64
N LEU A 472 13.85 17.15 -11.90
CA LEU A 472 12.52 17.25 -11.29
C LEU A 472 12.33 16.25 -10.14
N HIS A 473 12.94 15.07 -10.22
CA HIS A 473 12.74 13.99 -9.24
C HIS A 473 14.07 13.40 -8.75
N LEU A 474 14.28 13.41 -7.43
CA LEU A 474 15.44 12.81 -6.78
C LEU A 474 15.00 11.81 -5.69
N TYR A 475 15.26 10.53 -5.93
CA TYR A 475 14.88 9.44 -5.03
C TYR A 475 16.14 8.77 -4.47
N ALA A 476 16.50 9.07 -3.22
CA ALA A 476 17.66 8.50 -2.52
C ALA A 476 17.30 7.87 -1.16
N GLN A 477 16.06 7.39 -1.02
CA GLN A 477 15.57 6.67 0.15
C GLN A 477 16.35 5.36 0.42
N ARG A 478 16.40 4.90 1.68
CA ARG A 478 17.17 3.71 2.10
C ARG A 478 18.66 3.81 1.70
N ASN A 479 19.35 4.78 2.29
CA ASN A 479 20.78 5.04 2.11
C ASN A 479 21.42 5.41 3.47
N LEU A 480 22.65 5.94 3.47
CA LEU A 480 23.42 6.28 4.67
C LEU A 480 23.75 7.79 4.77
N LEU A 481 22.98 8.64 4.09
CA LEU A 481 23.21 10.09 4.03
C LEU A 481 23.09 10.73 5.42
N LYS A 482 24.05 11.58 5.78
CA LYS A 482 24.08 12.31 7.07
C LYS A 482 23.56 13.74 7.00
N GLU A 483 23.42 14.28 5.79
CA GLU A 483 22.95 15.63 5.51
C GLU A 483 22.11 15.63 4.23
N ILE A 484 21.26 16.65 4.08
CA ILE A 484 20.54 16.89 2.82
C ILE A 484 21.57 17.32 1.76
N PRO A 485 21.51 16.80 0.52
CA PRO A 485 22.46 17.18 -0.51
C PRO A 485 22.44 18.70 -0.79
N ASN A 486 23.62 19.28 -0.98
CA ASN A 486 23.76 20.70 -1.24
C ASN A 486 23.46 21.05 -2.71
N ASN A 487 23.10 22.31 -2.97
CA ASN A 487 22.90 22.88 -4.31
C ASN A 487 21.84 22.17 -5.18
N LEU A 488 20.85 21.54 -4.54
CA LEU A 488 19.67 20.96 -5.20
C LEU A 488 18.94 22.01 -6.08
N PRO A 489 18.44 21.63 -7.26
CA PRO A 489 17.89 22.58 -8.22
C PRO A 489 16.50 23.10 -7.85
N ALA A 490 16.19 24.33 -8.25
CA ALA A 490 14.93 25.02 -7.94
C ALA A 490 13.69 24.41 -8.61
N GLY A 491 13.87 23.69 -9.73
CA GLY A 491 12.79 23.01 -10.46
C GLY A 491 12.36 21.66 -9.86
N LEU A 492 12.93 21.24 -8.73
CA LEU A 492 12.66 19.94 -8.14
C LEU A 492 11.21 19.83 -7.63
N GLU A 493 10.47 18.83 -8.12
CA GLU A 493 9.06 18.56 -7.78
C GLU A 493 8.91 17.50 -6.68
N GLN A 494 9.82 16.52 -6.62
CA GLN A 494 9.81 15.46 -5.61
C GLN A 494 11.21 15.18 -5.06
N LEU A 495 11.34 15.21 -3.73
CA LEU A 495 12.56 14.85 -3.00
C LEU A 495 12.26 13.75 -1.98
N ARG A 496 12.80 12.55 -2.22
CA ARG A 496 12.64 11.39 -1.33
C ARG A 496 13.98 11.00 -0.70
N LEU A 497 14.11 11.28 0.60
CA LEU A 497 15.32 11.05 1.40
C LEU A 497 15.03 10.18 2.65
N SER A 498 13.89 9.50 2.69
CA SER A 498 13.49 8.70 3.86
C SER A 498 14.38 7.47 4.10
N ARG A 499 14.44 7.03 5.37
CA ARG A 499 15.32 5.93 5.83
C ARG A 499 16.80 6.20 5.49
N ASN A 500 17.30 7.33 5.97
CA ASN A 500 18.70 7.74 5.92
C ASN A 500 19.19 8.03 7.36
N GLN A 501 20.28 8.79 7.52
CA GLN A 501 20.82 9.21 8.82
C GLN A 501 20.93 10.75 8.93
N ILE A 502 20.05 11.48 8.24
CA ILE A 502 20.13 12.93 8.09
C ILE A 502 19.97 13.60 9.44
N SER A 503 21.00 14.33 9.86
CA SER A 503 21.09 15.06 11.14
C SER A 503 21.61 16.49 10.96
N LYS A 504 21.72 16.94 9.70
CA LYS A 504 22.12 18.29 9.30
C LYS A 504 21.33 18.73 8.08
N ILE A 505 20.87 19.98 8.11
CA ILE A 505 20.20 20.65 7.00
C ILE A 505 20.82 22.05 6.90
N ALA A 506 21.26 22.45 5.70
CA ALA A 506 21.84 23.77 5.50
C ALA A 506 20.74 24.85 5.59
N PRO A 507 21.00 26.06 6.15
CA PRO A 507 20.01 27.14 6.32
C PRO A 507 19.35 27.71 5.05
N GLY A 508 19.61 27.13 3.88
CA GLY A 508 18.96 27.45 2.61
C GLY A 508 18.80 26.24 1.69
N ALA A 509 18.76 25.02 2.25
CA ALA A 509 18.73 23.76 1.48
C ALA A 509 17.53 23.62 0.53
N PHE A 510 16.47 24.40 0.75
CA PHE A 510 15.23 24.39 -0.05
C PHE A 510 14.90 25.76 -0.68
N ASN A 511 15.87 26.68 -0.74
CA ASN A 511 15.64 28.02 -1.30
C ASN A 511 15.18 27.94 -2.76
N LYS A 512 14.19 28.77 -3.13
CA LYS A 512 13.59 28.86 -4.46
C LYS A 512 12.93 27.57 -5.01
N MET A 513 12.74 26.52 -4.21
CA MET A 513 12.09 25.28 -4.64
C MET A 513 10.55 25.41 -4.69
N GLU A 514 10.07 26.37 -5.49
CA GLU A 514 8.64 26.70 -5.53
C GLU A 514 7.78 25.58 -6.14
N HIS A 515 8.38 24.67 -6.92
CA HIS A 515 7.71 23.54 -7.58
C HIS A 515 7.65 22.27 -6.72
N LEU A 516 8.31 22.23 -5.55
CA LEU A 516 8.40 21.01 -4.74
C LEU A 516 7.04 20.67 -4.12
N ALA A 517 6.41 19.60 -4.61
CA ALA A 517 5.12 19.12 -4.16
C ALA A 517 5.23 18.08 -3.02
N LEU A 518 6.33 17.32 -2.98
CA LEU A 518 6.55 16.27 -1.99
C LEU A 518 7.97 16.32 -1.42
N LEU A 519 8.06 16.43 -0.09
CA LEU A 519 9.30 16.33 0.68
C LEU A 519 9.19 15.19 1.70
N ASP A 520 9.91 14.10 1.45
CA ASP A 520 9.92 12.91 2.30
C ASP A 520 11.26 12.73 3.04
N LEU A 521 11.25 13.07 4.32
CA LEU A 521 12.38 13.00 5.26
C LEU A 521 12.13 11.97 6.39
N HIS A 522 11.15 11.08 6.24
CA HIS A 522 10.79 10.13 7.29
C HIS A 522 11.94 9.18 7.65
N HIS A 523 12.06 8.80 8.92
CA HIS A 523 13.07 7.86 9.43
C HIS A 523 14.49 8.40 9.18
N ASN A 524 14.80 9.50 9.87
CA ASN A 524 16.10 10.17 9.86
C ASN A 524 16.49 10.55 11.31
N LYS A 525 17.40 11.50 11.50
CA LYS A 525 17.92 11.94 12.80
C LYS A 525 17.80 13.47 12.95
N ILE A 526 16.73 14.06 12.40
CA ILE A 526 16.51 15.50 12.36
C ILE A 526 15.98 15.97 13.72
N SER A 527 16.60 17.02 14.26
CA SER A 527 16.21 17.71 15.50
C SER A 527 15.76 19.15 15.20
N ASP A 528 15.10 19.80 16.16
CA ASP A 528 14.63 21.19 16.02
C ASP A 528 15.77 22.16 15.66
N SER A 529 16.98 21.90 16.18
CA SER A 529 18.19 22.69 15.89
C SER A 529 18.60 22.69 14.41
N ASN A 530 18.11 21.73 13.63
CA ASN A 530 18.35 21.64 12.19
C ASN A 530 17.30 22.39 11.37
N LEU A 531 16.17 22.77 11.99
CA LEU A 531 15.04 23.41 11.32
C LEU A 531 15.11 24.94 11.51
N ALA A 532 15.95 25.59 10.69
CA ALA A 532 16.05 27.04 10.68
C ALA A 532 14.68 27.70 10.40
N LYS A 533 14.41 28.85 11.03
CA LYS A 533 13.08 29.52 11.03
C LYS A 533 12.46 29.70 9.64
N ASN A 534 13.26 29.89 8.58
CA ASN A 534 12.77 30.13 7.21
C ASN A 534 13.01 28.94 6.27
N LEU A 535 13.35 27.76 6.78
CA LEU A 535 13.79 26.61 5.98
C LEU A 535 12.78 26.18 4.91
N PHE A 536 11.47 26.25 5.20
CA PHE A 536 10.40 25.82 4.30
C PHE A 536 9.71 26.97 3.56
N LYS A 537 10.17 28.23 3.72
CA LYS A 537 9.47 29.44 3.27
C LYS A 537 9.12 29.45 1.78
N ASP A 538 10.03 28.96 0.94
CA ASP A 538 9.89 29.05 -0.52
C ASP A 538 9.10 27.86 -1.13
N LEU A 539 8.68 26.88 -0.32
CA LEU A 539 8.01 25.65 -0.76
C LEU A 539 6.50 25.85 -1.04
N LYS A 540 6.16 26.84 -1.88
CA LYS A 540 4.78 27.34 -2.07
C LYS A 540 3.78 26.29 -2.57
N ASN A 541 4.21 25.33 -3.39
CA ASN A 541 3.36 24.26 -3.93
C ASN A 541 3.49 22.93 -3.16
N LEU A 542 4.08 22.93 -1.95
CA LEU A 542 4.20 21.72 -1.15
C LEU A 542 2.81 21.21 -0.74
N ILE A 543 2.52 19.95 -1.09
CA ILE A 543 1.29 19.24 -0.76
C ILE A 543 1.52 18.33 0.44
N GLN A 544 2.67 17.65 0.48
CA GLN A 544 3.01 16.68 1.52
C GLN A 544 4.40 16.96 2.13
N LEU A 545 4.43 17.12 3.46
CA LEU A 545 5.65 17.12 4.25
C LEU A 545 5.67 15.92 5.21
N ASN A 546 6.67 15.06 5.06
CA ASN A 546 6.86 13.90 5.93
C ASN A 546 8.15 14.01 6.74
N LEU A 547 8.00 14.28 8.04
CA LEU A 547 9.06 14.37 9.04
C LEU A 547 8.90 13.29 10.14
N ALA A 548 8.04 12.29 9.92
CA ALA A 548 7.80 11.19 10.86
C ALA A 548 9.07 10.36 11.15
N HIS A 549 9.18 9.74 12.33
CA HIS A 549 10.36 8.98 12.77
C HIS A 549 11.64 9.85 12.73
N ASN A 550 11.64 10.95 13.46
CA ASN A 550 12.81 11.81 13.68
C ASN A 550 12.97 12.08 15.19
N ILE A 551 13.71 13.11 15.59
CA ILE A 551 13.96 13.47 17.00
C ILE A 551 13.57 14.93 17.29
N LEU A 552 12.49 15.39 16.65
CA LEU A 552 11.92 16.73 16.86
C LEU A 552 11.24 16.80 18.24
N ARG A 553 11.51 17.86 19.03
CA ARG A 553 10.75 18.17 20.26
C ARG A 553 9.77 19.32 20.08
N LYS A 554 9.90 20.07 18.99
CA LYS A 554 9.03 21.20 18.66
C LYS A 554 8.45 21.03 17.27
N MET A 555 7.31 21.70 17.04
CA MET A 555 6.74 21.78 15.70
C MET A 555 7.72 22.50 14.74
N PRO A 556 7.87 22.00 13.50
CA PRO A 556 8.71 22.64 12.48
C PRO A 556 8.27 24.09 12.19
N PRO A 557 9.16 25.10 12.19
CA PRO A 557 8.76 26.49 12.01
C PRO A 557 8.37 26.81 10.55
N ASN A 558 7.34 27.64 10.38
CA ASN A 558 6.95 28.26 9.11
C ASN A 558 6.76 27.28 7.93
N ILE A 559 6.01 26.19 8.14
CA ILE A 559 5.53 25.35 7.02
C ILE A 559 4.60 26.19 6.10
N PRO A 560 4.67 26.01 4.77
CA PRO A 560 3.70 26.56 3.82
C PRO A 560 2.25 26.16 4.16
N ASN A 561 1.35 27.14 4.15
CA ASN A 561 -0.07 26.96 4.48
C ASN A 561 -0.91 26.24 3.39
N ASN A 562 -0.27 25.84 2.29
CA ASN A 562 -0.89 25.13 1.16
C ASN A 562 -0.83 23.59 1.31
N ILE A 563 -0.10 23.07 2.31
CA ILE A 563 0.02 21.61 2.49
C ILE A 563 -1.31 20.96 2.81
N ALA A 564 -1.51 19.75 2.29
CA ALA A 564 -2.65 18.89 2.57
C ALA A 564 -2.33 17.79 3.60
N GLN A 565 -1.05 17.40 3.71
CA GLN A 565 -0.60 16.28 4.54
C GLN A 565 0.64 16.65 5.36
N LEU A 566 0.51 16.58 6.69
CA LEU A 566 1.60 16.79 7.64
C LEU A 566 1.82 15.53 8.49
N PHE A 567 2.95 14.86 8.30
CA PHE A 567 3.32 13.67 9.06
C PHE A 567 4.50 13.97 9.99
N LEU A 568 4.23 13.89 11.30
CA LEU A 568 5.15 14.15 12.41
C LEU A 568 5.12 13.01 13.46
N ASP A 569 4.53 11.85 13.12
CA ASP A 569 4.43 10.71 14.03
C ASP A 569 5.80 10.10 14.39
N ARG A 570 5.92 9.53 15.59
CA ARG A 570 7.19 9.04 16.17
C ARG A 570 8.27 10.11 16.18
N ASN A 571 8.00 11.21 16.87
CA ASN A 571 8.98 12.21 17.26
C ASN A 571 8.93 12.34 18.80
N ASN A 572 9.48 13.42 19.33
CA ASN A 572 9.49 13.74 20.76
C ASN A 572 8.72 15.04 21.05
N ILE A 573 7.74 15.42 20.22
CA ILE A 573 7.11 16.74 20.26
C ILE A 573 6.32 16.94 21.56
N GLU A 574 6.67 17.99 22.30
CA GLU A 574 6.12 18.31 23.63
C GLU A 574 4.99 19.36 23.56
N GLU A 575 5.06 20.30 22.60
CA GLU A 575 4.13 21.44 22.45
C GLU A 575 3.86 21.83 20.98
N ILE A 576 2.68 22.41 20.72
CA ILE A 576 2.29 23.06 19.47
C ILE A 576 2.18 24.58 19.71
N PRO A 577 2.87 25.44 18.93
CA PRO A 577 2.76 26.88 19.08
C PRO A 577 1.33 27.41 18.90
N GLN A 578 1.01 28.53 19.56
CA GLN A 578 -0.25 29.23 19.35
C GLN A 578 -0.42 29.64 17.88
N ASP A 579 -1.66 29.59 17.38
CA ASP A 579 -2.07 29.94 16.02
C ASP A 579 -1.36 29.15 14.88
N TYR A 580 -0.63 28.07 15.20
CA TYR A 580 0.23 27.35 14.24
C TYR A 580 -0.48 26.91 12.95
N PHE A 581 -1.73 26.48 13.02
CA PHE A 581 -2.52 26.02 11.85
C PHE A 581 -3.47 27.09 11.27
N LYS A 582 -3.49 28.31 11.80
CA LYS A 582 -4.54 29.32 11.54
C LYS A 582 -4.76 29.67 10.06
N ASP A 583 -3.68 29.71 9.29
CA ASP A 583 -3.72 30.13 7.88
C ASP A 583 -3.79 28.96 6.89
N PHE A 584 -3.84 27.71 7.36
CA PHE A 584 -3.78 26.50 6.54
C PHE A 584 -5.10 26.28 5.82
N ARG A 585 -5.06 26.22 4.48
CA ARG A 585 -6.27 26.19 3.65
C ARG A 585 -6.68 24.80 3.20
N ASN A 586 -5.71 23.91 2.98
CA ASN A 586 -5.93 22.60 2.36
C ASN A 586 -5.61 21.41 3.28
N LEU A 587 -5.30 21.66 4.56
CA LEU A 587 -4.75 20.68 5.50
C LEU A 587 -5.80 19.64 5.93
N ALA A 588 -5.80 18.50 5.25
CA ALA A 588 -6.75 17.41 5.47
C ALA A 588 -6.24 16.33 6.44
N PHE A 589 -4.92 16.11 6.54
CA PHE A 589 -4.33 15.02 7.33
C PHE A 589 -3.20 15.52 8.23
N VAL A 590 -3.34 15.30 9.55
CA VAL A 590 -2.30 15.60 10.55
C VAL A 590 -2.00 14.35 11.37
N ARG A 591 -0.74 13.89 11.33
CA ARG A 591 -0.27 12.78 12.17
C ARG A 591 0.76 13.23 13.18
N LEU A 592 0.41 13.11 14.46
CA LEU A 592 1.20 13.44 15.63
C LEU A 592 1.29 12.26 16.62
N ASN A 593 1.02 11.04 16.16
CA ASN A 593 1.11 9.83 16.98
C ASN A 593 2.49 9.62 17.59
N TYR A 594 2.59 8.95 18.74
CA TYR A 594 3.87 8.61 19.38
C TYR A 594 4.76 9.86 19.55
N ASN A 595 4.25 10.83 20.30
CA ASN A 595 4.96 12.05 20.69
C ASN A 595 4.82 12.22 22.22
N HIS A 596 5.11 13.42 22.74
CA HIS A 596 5.03 13.75 24.17
C HIS A 596 4.04 14.90 24.43
N LEU A 597 3.02 15.04 23.59
CA LEU A 597 2.03 16.11 23.73
C LEU A 597 1.23 15.93 25.03
N THR A 598 1.02 17.04 25.73
CA THR A 598 0.19 17.16 26.92
C THR A 598 -0.84 18.26 26.72
N ASP A 599 -1.88 18.30 27.54
CA ASP A 599 -2.93 19.34 27.49
C ASP A 599 -2.35 20.75 27.62
N LYS A 600 -1.25 20.92 28.37
CA LYS A 600 -0.53 22.20 28.49
C LYS A 600 0.24 22.59 27.22
N GLY A 601 0.68 21.60 26.44
CA GLY A 601 1.34 21.77 25.15
C GLY A 601 0.37 21.97 23.98
N LEU A 602 -0.96 21.92 24.20
CA LEU A 602 -1.98 22.13 23.18
C LEU A 602 -2.76 23.44 23.43
N PRO A 603 -2.62 24.46 22.56
CA PRO A 603 -3.49 25.63 22.59
C PRO A 603 -4.96 25.22 22.35
N LYS A 604 -5.90 25.78 23.13
CA LYS A 604 -7.30 25.30 23.20
C LYS A 604 -7.99 25.08 21.85
N MET A 605 -7.78 25.97 20.87
CA MET A 605 -8.46 25.93 19.56
C MET A 605 -7.56 25.43 18.42
N ILE A 606 -6.44 24.77 18.73
CA ILE A 606 -5.37 24.49 17.75
C ILE A 606 -5.80 23.59 16.58
N PHE A 607 -6.76 22.68 16.81
CA PHE A 607 -7.32 21.79 15.78
C PHE A 607 -8.69 22.25 15.26
N ASN A 608 -9.08 23.52 15.50
CA ASN A 608 -10.28 24.11 14.90
C ASN A 608 -10.03 24.52 13.43
N ILE A 609 -9.81 23.52 12.58
CA ILE A 609 -9.44 23.65 11.17
C ILE A 609 -10.57 23.01 10.35
N SER A 610 -11.30 23.78 9.54
CA SER A 610 -12.49 23.29 8.82
C SER A 610 -12.19 22.31 7.69
N THR A 611 -10.94 22.27 7.19
CA THR A 611 -10.50 21.34 6.14
C THR A 611 -9.84 20.07 6.68
N LEU A 612 -9.65 19.96 8.00
CA LEU A 612 -9.04 18.78 8.62
C LEU A 612 -10.05 17.62 8.70
N LEU A 613 -9.72 16.51 8.04
CA LEU A 613 -10.57 15.32 7.98
C LEU A 613 -10.09 14.22 8.94
N ASP A 614 -8.78 14.09 9.11
CA ASP A 614 -8.15 12.99 9.85
C ASP A 614 -7.04 13.48 10.79
N LEU A 615 -7.24 13.31 12.10
CA LEU A 615 -6.35 13.77 13.16
C LEU A 615 -5.86 12.60 14.02
N HIS A 616 -4.56 12.33 13.95
CA HIS A 616 -3.95 11.24 14.72
C HIS A 616 -3.08 11.77 15.87
N LEU A 617 -3.52 11.53 17.11
CA LEU A 617 -2.89 11.93 18.37
C LEU A 617 -2.63 10.72 19.31
N ALA A 618 -2.68 9.50 18.79
CA ALA A 618 -2.50 8.28 19.58
C ALA A 618 -1.09 8.16 20.18
N HIS A 619 -0.93 7.49 21.32
CA HIS A 619 0.35 7.37 22.02
C HIS A 619 0.99 8.74 22.33
N ASN A 620 0.25 9.60 23.01
CA ASN A 620 0.74 10.86 23.61
C ASN A 620 0.46 10.83 25.12
N ASN A 621 0.56 11.98 25.79
CA ASN A 621 0.35 12.12 27.24
C ASN A 621 -0.79 13.12 27.54
N LEU A 622 -1.86 13.07 26.74
CA LEU A 622 -3.06 13.90 26.91
C LEU A 622 -3.92 13.37 28.06
N THR A 623 -4.52 14.27 28.84
CA THR A 623 -5.45 13.98 29.96
C THR A 623 -6.89 14.39 29.64
N THR A 624 -7.11 15.17 28.58
CA THR A 624 -8.43 15.58 28.09
C THR A 624 -8.52 15.40 26.57
N VAL A 625 -9.74 15.34 26.05
CA VAL A 625 -9.99 15.38 24.60
C VAL A 625 -9.80 16.82 24.12
N PRO A 626 -8.88 17.12 23.18
CA PRO A 626 -8.69 18.48 22.68
C PRO A 626 -9.90 18.93 21.83
N LEU A 627 -10.14 20.24 21.74
CA LEU A 627 -11.17 20.77 20.85
C LEU A 627 -10.74 20.69 19.39
N PHE A 628 -11.68 20.32 18.52
CA PHE A 628 -11.50 20.16 17.08
C PHE A 628 -12.68 20.78 16.31
N ASN A 629 -12.53 20.99 15.00
CA ASN A 629 -13.64 21.48 14.17
C ASN A 629 -14.68 20.37 13.93
N LEU A 630 -15.96 20.72 13.90
CA LEU A 630 -17.07 19.78 13.66
C LEU A 630 -17.00 19.05 12.31
N HIS A 631 -16.18 19.52 11.36
CA HIS A 631 -15.91 18.86 10.08
C HIS A 631 -15.00 17.63 10.16
N LEU A 632 -14.30 17.41 11.28
CA LEU A 632 -13.38 16.28 11.45
C LEU A 632 -14.12 14.94 11.32
N GLU A 633 -13.65 14.04 10.45
CA GLU A 633 -14.27 12.72 10.25
C GLU A 633 -13.64 11.66 11.16
N HIS A 634 -12.32 11.68 11.35
CA HIS A 634 -11.58 10.67 12.12
C HIS A 634 -10.70 11.30 13.22
N LEU A 635 -10.82 10.79 14.44
CA LEU A 635 -10.04 11.23 15.60
C LEU A 635 -9.44 10.03 16.34
N HIS A 636 -8.10 9.94 16.35
CA HIS A 636 -7.36 8.89 17.03
C HIS A 636 -6.67 9.42 18.29
N LEU A 637 -7.12 8.99 19.47
CA LEU A 637 -6.65 9.39 20.81
C LEU A 637 -6.26 8.17 21.68
N ASN A 638 -6.19 6.96 21.12
CA ASN A 638 -5.83 5.76 21.86
C ASN A 638 -4.43 5.86 22.50
N ASN A 639 -4.25 5.19 23.64
CA ASN A 639 -3.03 5.18 24.43
C ASN A 639 -2.57 6.59 24.84
N ASN A 640 -3.49 7.36 25.42
CA ASN A 640 -3.22 8.59 26.18
C ASN A 640 -3.60 8.35 27.66
N ASN A 641 -3.69 9.40 28.48
CA ASN A 641 -4.04 9.35 29.90
C ASN A 641 -5.43 9.98 30.17
N ILE A 642 -6.36 9.94 29.21
CA ILE A 642 -7.64 10.63 29.31
C ILE A 642 -8.54 9.92 30.33
N GLU A 643 -8.98 10.63 31.37
CA GLU A 643 -9.79 10.07 32.47
C GLU A 643 -11.30 10.23 32.24
N SER A 644 -11.72 11.29 31.54
CA SER A 644 -13.13 11.58 31.26
C SER A 644 -13.31 12.33 29.95
N ILE A 645 -14.55 12.41 29.46
CA ILE A 645 -14.93 13.17 28.26
C ILE A 645 -16.09 14.09 28.66
N ASN A 646 -16.03 15.36 28.27
CA ASN A 646 -17.16 16.29 28.41
C ASN A 646 -17.80 16.50 27.04
N GLY A 647 -18.95 15.86 26.79
CA GLY A 647 -19.64 15.94 25.50
C GLY A 647 -20.09 17.35 25.13
N THR A 648 -20.43 18.16 26.14
CA THR A 648 -20.82 19.57 25.98
C THR A 648 -19.65 20.46 25.55
N GLU A 649 -18.40 20.08 25.85
CA GLU A 649 -17.19 20.80 25.42
C GLU A 649 -16.73 20.38 24.02
N ILE A 650 -16.67 19.07 23.74
CA ILE A 650 -16.26 18.58 22.42
C ILE A 650 -17.35 18.76 21.36
N CYS A 651 -18.59 19.03 21.79
CA CYS A 651 -19.71 19.35 20.93
C CYS A 651 -20.63 20.40 21.57
N PRO A 652 -20.27 21.70 21.47
CA PRO A 652 -21.12 22.78 21.91
C PRO A 652 -22.28 22.96 20.93
N LEU A 653 -23.35 22.19 21.12
CA LEU A 653 -24.62 22.37 20.41
C LEU A 653 -25.20 23.75 20.77
N THR A 654 -24.96 24.75 19.93
CA THR A 654 -25.63 26.04 20.09
C THR A 654 -27.13 25.88 19.78
N PRO A 655 -28.04 26.53 20.51
CA PRO A 655 -29.48 26.43 20.27
C PRO A 655 -29.96 26.95 18.89
N SER A 656 -29.03 27.42 18.06
CA SER A 656 -29.25 28.00 16.73
C SER A 656 -28.65 27.16 15.59
N VAL A 657 -28.20 25.92 15.84
CA VAL A 657 -27.81 25.00 14.75
C VAL A 657 -29.07 24.62 13.98
N ASP A 658 -29.17 25.08 12.74
CA ASP A 658 -30.29 24.74 11.86
C ASP A 658 -30.14 23.29 11.42
N VAL A 659 -30.93 22.39 12.01
CA VAL A 659 -30.81 20.92 11.87
C VAL A 659 -31.05 20.46 10.41
N TYR A 660 -31.49 21.38 9.54
CA TYR A 660 -31.69 21.18 8.11
C TYR A 660 -30.48 21.54 7.24
N ASP A 661 -29.44 22.18 7.78
CA ASP A 661 -28.17 22.42 7.07
C ASP A 661 -27.18 21.26 7.32
N PRO A 662 -26.92 20.39 6.31
CA PRO A 662 -26.01 19.25 6.47
C PRO A 662 -24.54 19.62 6.70
N ASP A 663 -24.12 20.86 6.39
CA ASP A 663 -22.75 21.33 6.68
C ASP A 663 -22.58 21.87 8.11
N SER A 664 -23.69 22.11 8.81
CA SER A 664 -23.69 22.51 10.23
C SER A 664 -23.59 21.32 11.21
N VAL A 665 -23.80 20.09 10.72
CA VAL A 665 -23.85 18.86 11.53
C VAL A 665 -22.43 18.31 11.80
N PRO A 666 -22.10 17.87 13.03
CA PRO A 666 -20.83 17.21 13.33
C PRO A 666 -20.58 15.94 12.50
N LYS A 667 -19.48 15.93 11.75
CA LYS A 667 -19.14 14.92 10.73
C LYS A 667 -18.30 13.74 11.24
N LEU A 668 -17.98 13.69 12.53
CA LEU A 668 -17.14 12.65 13.14
C LEU A 668 -17.75 11.25 12.98
N ARG A 669 -17.02 10.37 12.29
CA ARG A 669 -17.38 8.97 12.00
C ARG A 669 -16.63 7.97 12.85
N TYR A 670 -15.39 8.28 13.23
CA TYR A 670 -14.51 7.39 13.97
C TYR A 670 -13.84 8.11 15.14
N LEU A 671 -14.07 7.59 16.35
CA LEU A 671 -13.41 8.07 17.58
C LEU A 671 -12.71 6.91 18.27
N ARG A 672 -11.38 7.00 18.39
CA ARG A 672 -10.56 5.94 18.97
C ARG A 672 -9.92 6.38 20.28
N LEU A 673 -10.23 5.72 21.39
CA LEU A 673 -9.85 6.08 22.75
C LEU A 673 -9.28 4.89 23.56
N ASP A 674 -9.03 3.74 22.95
CA ASP A 674 -8.58 2.54 23.68
C ASP A 674 -7.25 2.74 24.42
N GLY A 675 -7.12 2.14 25.60
CA GLY A 675 -5.91 2.27 26.42
C GLY A 675 -5.71 3.65 27.06
N ASN A 676 -6.79 4.39 27.28
CA ASN A 676 -6.85 5.56 28.17
C ASN A 676 -7.29 5.16 29.60
N HIS A 677 -7.45 6.12 30.50
CA HIS A 677 -7.95 5.94 31.88
C HIS A 677 -9.46 6.18 32.02
N LEU A 678 -10.21 6.10 30.90
CA LEU A 678 -11.65 6.32 30.86
C LEU A 678 -12.39 5.26 31.69
N THR A 679 -13.23 5.70 32.62
CA THR A 679 -14.23 4.84 33.28
C THR A 679 -15.55 4.89 32.49
N PRO A 680 -16.00 3.79 31.86
CA PRO A 680 -17.29 3.76 31.17
C PRO A 680 -18.48 3.95 32.14
N PRO A 681 -19.64 4.43 31.67
CA PRO A 681 -20.02 4.66 30.28
C PRO A 681 -19.50 6.00 29.72
N ILE A 682 -19.39 6.10 28.38
CA ILE A 682 -19.21 7.40 27.72
C ILE A 682 -20.49 8.24 27.91
N PRO A 683 -20.38 9.54 28.21
CA PRO A 683 -21.53 10.42 28.34
C PRO A 683 -22.43 10.43 27.10
N LEU A 684 -23.75 10.41 27.34
CA LEU A 684 -24.77 10.26 26.30
C LEU A 684 -24.82 11.46 25.34
N ASP A 685 -24.44 12.65 25.81
CA ASP A 685 -24.35 13.87 25.01
C ASP A 685 -23.32 13.76 23.87
N VAL A 686 -22.17 13.09 24.11
CA VAL A 686 -21.20 12.73 23.06
C VAL A 686 -21.87 11.93 21.94
N ILE A 687 -22.62 10.89 22.31
CA ILE A 687 -23.28 9.95 21.37
C ILE A 687 -24.41 10.65 20.61
N MET A 688 -25.19 11.51 21.29
CA MET A 688 -26.31 12.24 20.70
C MET A 688 -25.87 13.38 19.77
N CYS A 689 -24.69 13.96 20.01
CA CYS A 689 -24.08 14.95 19.13
C CYS A 689 -23.59 14.31 17.83
N PHE A 690 -22.65 13.37 17.91
CA PHE A 690 -21.98 12.81 16.74
C PHE A 690 -22.84 11.70 16.13
N ARG A 691 -23.96 12.08 15.50
CA ARG A 691 -24.94 11.14 14.90
C ARG A 691 -24.36 10.32 13.76
N HIS A 692 -23.26 10.76 13.16
CA HIS A 692 -22.50 10.04 12.15
C HIS A 692 -21.42 9.12 12.73
N LEU A 693 -21.29 8.98 14.05
CA LEU A 693 -20.26 8.18 14.69
C LEU A 693 -20.58 6.68 14.54
N HIS A 694 -19.85 6.01 13.64
CA HIS A 694 -20.01 4.59 13.35
C HIS A 694 -19.25 3.70 14.35
N SER A 695 -18.20 4.24 15.00
CA SER A 695 -17.42 3.49 15.98
C SER A 695 -16.83 4.38 17.07
N ILE A 696 -16.98 3.95 18.33
CA ILE A 696 -16.13 4.35 19.44
C ILE A 696 -15.30 3.13 19.87
N VAL A 697 -13.98 3.29 19.98
CA VAL A 697 -13.07 2.31 20.59
C VAL A 697 -12.63 2.83 21.95
N ILE A 698 -12.68 2.01 22.99
CA ILE A 698 -12.34 2.32 24.40
C ILE A 698 -11.71 1.06 25.00
#